data_AF-A0A0R1WIN8-F1
#
_entry.id   AF-A0A0R1WIN8-F1
#
_cell.length_a   1.000
_cell.length_b   1.000
_cell.length_c   1.000
_cell.angle_alpha   90.00
_cell.angle_beta   90.00
_cell.angle_gamma   90.00
#
_symmetry.space_group_name_H-M   'P 1'
#
loop_
_entity.id
_entity.type
_entity.pdbx_description
1 polymer ?
#
loop_
_entity_poly.entity_id
_entity_poly.type
_entity_poly.pdbx_seq_one_letter_code
_entity_poly.pdbx_strand_id
1 'polypeptide(L)'
;MDTAQFQYSIDFANQYGSDYSSQIIWGHVAGLPNEDEKVFPKYINVGEYYSPEYSGIIAGTWTEISNPENYEVEIYILSDTYYLKDSCNLEANGTWKSNKEIPQGFKVIKLIDKTKSDDDPNRFVEYPYSYFVNFKMRLYSLTDAEYLTDEMPIFDVGNKNFIFYTNKVTKGLKVGKVIQRVWRAGSFSYDVVGVAGAQTNIKNGRLPSSYLIPSDDPSFDKDGTSAKGKYGYMLNSRSWIYDLGLALLTFTTSGEYDLCKEILNRMSAEQNSNGSFNFSYDNYIGPLFEGYVRTGAVAWLIWGMSYYTIKTRDETYLNVIKKAGDWLLGQKVTDEEDPRYGFFKGGYGSYNDNYDYVKGDIEWCSTEHQVSSLQALNGLYKLTGDVKYKNAAERLHYNIIRVLYDYNENRFYQGIHEDGVDKSWALDCVTWAGLSTLSDDSFGVFSSELIKTALSNYKVDNAKLVTSEVTNRFNKDYSSEQTFSGFKPYSDLGGGYTGSPDIVWSEGTLGFVLLCMRSGENDLADKYLSEMEKLQSVNNDSGGVLYSTATYGELPWEFHVWECVTSTSWLYLLKNNPDVLFPKMSYSTYGNDPQLLNRAEQIISKIPLTSGLKASLDWKDNGVSGNVGPFYVHVSAEESSSVTADKYYDFDINNGSIDLSKIEDSVGEIIKETGKGSMSDFVGLFNGIAAKVEKGNLFVGIAPGIPETGDKCGIRVITLANYDKTVKQDGVVAKAKSSIKVIYEVYITNKNNLVMATDKYQEYTDNLKMMKVDTGLLIAKISNVMVSFSGIVLTPVSNYDIGLGIIKDVLIGVIVFLAWVAIAF
;
A
#
# COMPACT_ATOMS: atom_id res chain seq x y z
N MET A 1 14.03 -18.14 -10.44
CA MET A 1 13.65 -18.36 -9.02
C MET A 1 14.83 -18.02 -8.13
N ASP A 2 15.91 -18.80 -8.08
CA ASP A 2 17.08 -18.48 -7.24
C ASP A 2 18.36 -18.35 -8.10
N THR A 3 18.96 -17.16 -8.07
CA THR A 3 20.17 -16.81 -8.83
C THR A 3 21.46 -16.96 -8.01
N ALA A 4 21.37 -17.01 -6.67
CA ALA A 4 22.57 -17.13 -5.84
C ALA A 4 23.08 -18.57 -5.77
N GLN A 5 22.19 -19.56 -5.82
CA GLN A 5 22.49 -21.00 -5.88
C GLN A 5 23.62 -21.42 -4.92
N PHE A 6 23.38 -21.31 -3.61
CA PHE A 6 24.33 -21.83 -2.64
C PHE A 6 24.42 -23.37 -2.71
N GLN A 7 25.64 -23.89 -2.55
CA GLN A 7 25.94 -25.31 -2.72
C GLN A 7 25.42 -26.18 -1.57
N TYR A 8 25.46 -25.64 -0.35
CA TYR A 8 25.11 -26.37 0.86
C TYR A 8 23.99 -25.67 1.62
N SER A 9 23.08 -26.46 2.18
CA SER A 9 21.99 -25.96 3.02
C SER A 9 22.36 -25.98 4.49
N ILE A 10 21.82 -25.02 5.23
CA ILE A 10 22.00 -24.88 6.66
C ILE A 10 20.62 -24.96 7.30
N ASP A 11 20.48 -25.85 8.29
CA ASP A 11 19.25 -26.06 9.04
C ASP A 11 19.50 -25.76 10.52
N PHE A 12 19.07 -24.60 10.99
CA PHE A 12 19.07 -24.31 12.42
C PHE A 12 18.09 -25.23 13.15
N ALA A 13 18.49 -25.73 14.32
CA ALA A 13 17.65 -26.65 15.09
C ALA A 13 16.40 -25.99 15.68
N ASN A 14 16.41 -24.66 15.85
CA ASN A 14 15.29 -23.86 16.31
C ASN A 14 15.24 -22.52 15.56
N GLN A 15 14.11 -21.82 15.67
CA GLN A 15 13.98 -20.44 15.21
C GLN A 15 14.58 -19.48 16.25
N TYR A 16 15.86 -19.15 16.10
CA TYR A 16 16.57 -18.23 16.99
C TYR A 16 16.29 -16.77 16.62
N GLY A 17 15.40 -16.12 17.39
CA GLY A 17 15.00 -14.72 17.15
C GLY A 17 16.10 -13.68 17.39
N SER A 18 15.83 -12.45 16.96
CA SER A 18 16.77 -11.33 17.06
C SER A 18 17.20 -11.00 18.50
N ASP A 19 16.28 -11.12 19.47
CA ASP A 19 16.56 -10.91 20.89
C ASP A 19 17.27 -12.08 21.59
N TYR A 20 17.47 -13.21 20.90
CA TYR A 20 18.15 -14.37 21.47
C TYR A 20 19.64 -14.09 21.66
N SER A 21 20.12 -14.19 22.90
CA SER A 21 21.51 -13.80 23.26
C SER A 21 22.18 -14.61 24.38
N SER A 22 21.53 -15.63 24.96
CA SER A 22 21.97 -16.17 26.26
C SER A 22 22.03 -17.71 26.38
N GLN A 23 22.23 -18.44 25.28
CA GLN A 23 22.21 -19.90 25.26
C GLN A 23 22.97 -20.44 24.04
N ILE A 24 22.76 -21.71 23.69
CA ILE A 24 23.37 -22.37 22.53
C ILE A 24 22.60 -22.08 21.26
N ILE A 25 23.32 -21.83 20.17
CA ILE A 25 22.83 -22.01 18.81
C ILE A 25 23.48 -23.26 18.25
N TRP A 26 22.67 -24.13 17.65
CA TRP A 26 23.16 -25.29 16.92
C TRP A 26 22.24 -25.63 15.76
N GLY A 27 22.74 -26.44 14.85
CA GLY A 27 22.02 -26.89 13.67
C GLY A 27 22.83 -27.89 12.84
N HIS A 28 22.35 -28.13 11.63
CA HIS A 28 22.89 -29.09 10.69
C HIS A 28 23.35 -28.41 9.40
N VAL A 29 24.34 -29.01 8.74
CA VAL A 29 24.73 -28.69 7.36
C VAL A 29 24.50 -29.93 6.51
N ALA A 30 23.85 -29.79 5.36
CA ALA A 30 23.63 -30.90 4.45
C ALA A 30 24.45 -30.77 3.16
N GLY A 31 24.78 -31.91 2.56
CA GLY A 31 25.40 -31.99 1.23
C GLY A 31 26.92 -31.85 1.19
N LEU A 32 27.61 -31.68 2.33
CA LEU A 32 29.08 -31.62 2.37
C LEU A 32 29.74 -32.89 1.78
N PRO A 33 30.93 -32.77 1.16
CA PRO A 33 31.64 -33.88 0.53
C PRO A 33 32.11 -34.94 1.54
N ASN A 34 32.49 -36.13 1.04
CA ASN A 34 32.89 -37.27 1.87
C ASN A 34 34.42 -37.40 2.06
N GLU A 35 34.78 -37.79 3.28
CA GLU A 35 36.06 -38.35 3.81
C GLU A 35 37.37 -37.53 3.66
N ASP A 36 37.73 -37.05 2.47
CA ASP A 36 39.10 -36.54 2.21
C ASP A 36 39.42 -35.18 2.86
N GLU A 37 38.42 -34.55 3.46
CA GLU A 37 38.52 -33.21 4.07
C GLU A 37 38.23 -33.20 5.58
N LYS A 38 38.18 -34.40 6.19
CA LYS A 38 37.91 -34.58 7.61
C LYS A 38 39.20 -34.86 8.38
N VAL A 39 39.29 -34.29 9.58
CA VAL A 39 40.20 -34.78 10.61
C VAL A 39 39.44 -35.82 11.42
N PHE A 40 39.94 -37.04 11.39
CA PHE A 40 39.42 -38.15 12.20
C PHE A 40 40.06 -38.11 13.59
N PRO A 41 39.28 -38.42 14.64
CA PRO A 41 39.83 -38.55 15.97
C PRO A 41 40.78 -39.75 16.00
N LYS A 42 41.92 -39.58 16.65
CA LYS A 42 43.01 -40.57 16.63
C LYS A 42 42.99 -41.49 17.85
N TYR A 43 42.68 -40.93 19.00
CA TYR A 43 42.86 -41.54 20.31
C TYR A 43 41.55 -41.91 21.01
N ILE A 44 40.45 -41.23 20.70
CA ILE A 44 39.13 -41.45 21.32
C ILE A 44 38.00 -41.52 20.30
N ASN A 45 36.99 -42.36 20.55
CA ASN A 45 35.76 -42.40 19.76
C ASN A 45 34.55 -42.68 20.66
N VAL A 46 33.35 -42.40 20.15
CA VAL A 46 32.05 -42.77 20.73
C VAL A 46 31.32 -43.76 19.83
N GLY A 47 30.51 -44.65 20.42
CA GLY A 47 29.77 -45.65 19.64
C GLY A 47 28.59 -45.08 18.83
N GLU A 48 28.09 -43.90 19.21
CA GLU A 48 26.95 -43.24 18.59
C GLU A 48 26.97 -41.72 18.84
N TYR A 49 26.10 -41.00 18.14
CA TYR A 49 25.86 -39.59 18.42
C TYR A 49 24.91 -39.41 19.61
N TYR A 50 25.44 -38.86 20.70
CA TYR A 50 24.65 -38.50 21.88
C TYR A 50 23.98 -37.12 21.70
N SER A 51 22.77 -37.12 21.12
CA SER A 51 22.01 -35.90 20.81
C SER A 51 21.64 -35.07 22.05
N PRO A 52 21.21 -33.81 21.89
CA PRO A 52 20.73 -32.99 23.00
C PRO A 52 19.62 -33.64 23.84
N GLU A 53 18.76 -34.45 23.21
CA GLU A 53 17.64 -35.16 23.85
C GLU A 53 18.05 -36.42 24.60
N TYR A 54 19.25 -36.96 24.33
CA TYR A 54 19.74 -38.16 24.98
C TYR A 54 19.95 -37.93 26.49
N SER A 55 19.56 -38.91 27.31
CA SER A 55 19.89 -38.98 28.74
C SER A 55 20.28 -40.41 29.07
N GLY A 56 21.43 -40.61 29.72
CA GLY A 56 21.92 -41.95 30.01
C GLY A 56 23.44 -42.04 30.14
N ILE A 57 23.95 -43.26 30.15
CA ILE A 57 25.39 -43.54 30.21
C ILE A 57 26.02 -43.29 28.85
N ILE A 58 27.05 -42.45 28.82
CA ILE A 58 27.84 -42.16 27.62
C ILE A 58 29.09 -43.04 27.67
N ALA A 59 29.38 -43.75 26.58
CA ALA A 59 30.54 -44.62 26.48
C ALA A 59 31.19 -44.58 25.09
N GLY A 60 32.43 -45.07 25.04
CA GLY A 60 33.23 -45.12 23.83
C GLY A 60 34.49 -45.97 23.96
N THR A 61 35.37 -45.84 22.97
CA THR A 61 36.64 -46.56 22.89
C THR A 61 37.82 -45.59 22.84
N TRP A 62 39.00 -46.06 23.20
CA TRP A 62 40.25 -45.33 23.04
C TRP A 62 41.36 -46.22 22.46
N THR A 63 42.30 -45.61 21.74
CA THR A 63 43.42 -46.30 21.06
C THR A 63 44.68 -45.45 21.05
N GLU A 64 45.84 -46.07 20.78
CA GLU A 64 47.13 -45.37 20.53
C GLU A 64 47.64 -44.42 21.63
N ILE A 65 47.18 -44.59 22.87
CA ILE A 65 47.68 -43.86 24.05
C ILE A 65 48.61 -44.78 24.86
N SER A 66 49.89 -44.40 24.98
CA SER A 66 50.89 -45.23 25.70
C SER A 66 50.75 -45.19 27.23
N ASN A 67 50.27 -44.08 27.79
CA ASN A 67 50.12 -43.84 29.24
C ASN A 67 48.66 -43.40 29.53
N PRO A 68 47.66 -44.29 29.40
CA PRO A 68 46.23 -43.95 29.50
C PRO A 68 45.85 -43.33 30.85
N GLU A 69 46.60 -43.63 31.91
CA GLU A 69 46.43 -43.05 33.24
C GLU A 69 46.67 -41.54 33.30
N ASN A 70 47.35 -40.94 32.31
CA ASN A 70 47.56 -39.49 32.21
C ASN A 70 46.38 -38.77 31.55
N TYR A 71 45.41 -39.51 31.03
CA TYR A 71 44.28 -38.96 30.28
C TYR A 71 42.95 -39.31 30.96
N GLU A 72 41.94 -38.53 30.64
CA GLU A 72 40.55 -38.83 30.97
C GLU A 72 39.60 -38.20 29.96
N VAL A 73 38.36 -38.67 29.95
CA VAL A 73 37.29 -38.15 29.11
C VAL A 73 36.39 -37.28 29.95
N GLU A 74 36.40 -35.99 29.66
CA GLU A 74 35.49 -35.03 30.28
C GLU A 74 34.23 -34.86 29.45
N ILE A 75 33.07 -34.98 30.11
CA ILE A 75 31.76 -34.80 29.52
C ILE A 75 31.15 -33.54 30.09
N TYR A 76 30.85 -32.58 29.22
CA TYR A 76 30.24 -31.31 29.57
C TYR A 76 28.81 -31.25 29.03
N ILE A 77 27.95 -30.52 29.75
CA ILE A 77 26.75 -29.93 29.17
C ILE A 77 27.04 -28.47 28.90
N LEU A 78 26.99 -28.09 27.63
CA LEU A 78 27.10 -26.71 27.21
C LEU A 78 25.75 -26.02 27.48
N SER A 79 25.79 -24.78 27.97
CA SER A 79 24.66 -23.85 27.88
C SER A 79 25.17 -22.43 27.65
N ASP A 80 25.28 -21.60 28.68
CA ASP A 80 26.03 -20.33 28.62
C ASP A 80 27.55 -20.57 28.75
N THR A 81 27.95 -21.56 29.53
CA THR A 81 29.32 -22.06 29.66
C THR A 81 29.37 -23.60 29.63
N TYR A 82 30.56 -24.16 29.74
CA TYR A 82 30.81 -25.59 29.82
C TYR A 82 30.64 -26.08 31.26
N TYR A 83 29.57 -26.81 31.55
CA TYR A 83 29.34 -27.41 32.86
C TYR A 83 29.84 -28.85 32.87
N LEU A 84 30.97 -29.10 33.53
CA LEU A 84 31.50 -30.45 33.68
C LEU A 84 30.47 -31.32 34.40
N LYS A 85 30.08 -32.43 33.77
CA LYS A 85 29.18 -33.42 34.36
C LYS A 85 29.97 -34.60 34.86
N ASP A 86 30.91 -35.13 34.11
CA ASP A 86 31.69 -36.30 34.53
C ASP A 86 33.10 -36.31 33.94
N SER A 87 34.02 -36.97 34.66
CA SER A 87 35.40 -37.24 34.26
C SER A 87 35.61 -38.76 34.29
N CYS A 88 35.93 -39.34 33.14
CA CYS A 88 35.93 -40.79 32.95
C CYS A 88 37.35 -41.29 32.69
N ASN A 89 37.82 -42.25 33.47
CA ASN A 89 39.13 -42.86 33.22
C ASN A 89 39.10 -43.73 31.95
N LEU A 90 40.27 -43.87 31.34
CA LEU A 90 40.51 -44.80 30.25
C LEU A 90 40.78 -46.20 30.83
N GLU A 91 39.93 -47.17 30.51
CA GLU A 91 40.03 -48.54 31.01
C GLU A 91 41.07 -49.34 30.22
N ALA A 92 41.78 -50.26 30.88
CA ALA A 92 42.83 -51.07 30.26
C ALA A 92 42.36 -51.95 29.08
N ASN A 93 41.05 -52.19 28.97
CA ASN A 93 40.44 -52.94 27.87
C ASN A 93 40.17 -52.08 26.61
N GLY A 94 40.63 -50.82 26.55
CA GLY A 94 40.42 -49.93 25.42
C GLY A 94 39.07 -49.21 25.41
N THR A 95 38.34 -49.20 26.53
CA THR A 95 37.02 -48.55 26.64
C THR A 95 37.03 -47.41 27.66
N TRP A 96 36.00 -46.58 27.62
CA TRP A 96 35.69 -45.60 28.66
C TRP A 96 34.17 -45.46 28.75
N LYS A 97 33.67 -45.06 29.93
CA LYS A 97 32.24 -44.80 30.14
C LYS A 97 32.02 -43.81 31.28
N SER A 98 30.92 -43.08 31.23
CA SER A 98 30.50 -42.23 32.33
C SER A 98 30.15 -43.08 33.57
N ASN A 99 30.51 -42.56 34.74
CA ASN A 99 30.24 -43.17 36.03
C ASN A 99 28.78 -42.96 36.47
N LYS A 100 28.09 -42.03 35.80
CA LYS A 100 26.70 -41.66 36.07
C LYS A 100 25.97 -41.31 34.79
N GLU A 101 24.65 -41.30 34.88
CA GLU A 101 23.80 -40.83 33.80
C GLU A 101 24.05 -39.34 33.54
N ILE A 102 24.29 -39.02 32.28
CA ILE A 102 24.44 -37.67 31.78
C ILE A 102 23.04 -37.17 31.41
N PRO A 103 22.60 -36.02 31.96
CA PRO A 103 21.28 -35.50 31.68
C PRO A 103 21.14 -34.96 30.24
N GLN A 104 19.92 -34.62 29.85
CA GLN A 104 19.62 -33.88 28.62
C GLN A 104 20.36 -32.53 28.56
N GLY A 105 20.56 -32.02 27.35
CA GLY A 105 21.35 -30.82 27.05
C GLY A 105 22.42 -31.09 25.99
N PHE A 106 23.05 -30.05 25.45
CA PHE A 106 24.05 -30.22 24.40
C PHE A 106 25.37 -30.74 24.97
N LYS A 107 25.77 -31.96 24.58
CA LYS A 107 26.98 -32.61 25.13
C LYS A 107 28.22 -32.18 24.38
N VAL A 108 29.27 -31.85 25.11
CA VAL A 108 30.62 -31.70 24.57
C VAL A 108 31.53 -32.68 25.28
N ILE A 109 32.11 -33.61 24.53
CA ILE A 109 32.97 -34.67 25.03
C ILE A 109 34.39 -34.35 24.60
N LYS A 110 35.35 -34.36 25.54
CA LYS A 110 36.75 -34.01 25.27
C LYS A 110 37.67 -35.05 25.89
N LEU A 111 38.67 -35.49 25.13
CA LEU A 111 39.84 -36.16 25.72
C LEU A 111 40.79 -35.09 26.24
N ILE A 112 41.22 -35.23 27.50
CA ILE A 112 42.11 -34.28 28.15
C ILE A 112 43.34 -34.97 28.75
N ASP A 113 44.46 -34.25 28.76
CA ASP A 113 45.67 -34.61 29.50
C ASP A 113 45.59 -33.99 30.90
N LYS A 114 45.30 -34.82 31.91
CA LYS A 114 45.12 -34.35 33.29
C LYS A 114 46.44 -34.06 34.01
N THR A 115 47.58 -34.28 33.35
CA THR A 115 48.88 -33.82 33.86
C THR A 115 49.10 -32.33 33.63
N LYS A 116 48.25 -31.70 32.80
CA LYS A 116 48.26 -30.28 32.50
C LYS A 116 47.29 -29.50 33.38
N SER A 117 47.61 -28.23 33.66
CA SER A 117 46.69 -27.33 34.37
C SER A 117 45.53 -26.91 33.47
N ASP A 118 44.42 -26.48 34.07
CA ASP A 118 43.19 -26.11 33.35
C ASP A 118 43.35 -24.94 32.35
N ASP A 119 44.40 -24.13 32.53
CA ASP A 119 44.77 -23.02 31.66
C ASP A 119 45.80 -23.38 30.56
N ASP A 120 46.34 -24.62 30.56
CA ASP A 120 47.29 -25.06 29.53
C ASP A 120 46.55 -25.31 28.20
N PRO A 121 46.92 -24.64 27.10
CA PRO A 121 46.28 -24.83 25.79
C PRO A 121 46.42 -26.27 25.25
N ASN A 122 47.37 -27.06 25.78
CA ASN A 122 47.59 -28.46 25.41
C ASN A 122 46.87 -29.45 26.34
N ARG A 123 46.10 -28.99 27.33
CA ARG A 123 45.25 -29.88 28.16
C ARG A 123 44.19 -30.55 27.30
N PHE A 124 43.62 -29.83 26.33
CA PHE A 124 42.71 -30.42 25.35
C PHE A 124 43.48 -31.21 24.30
N VAL A 125 43.15 -32.49 24.16
CA VAL A 125 43.78 -33.38 23.19
C VAL A 125 42.96 -33.43 21.90
N GLU A 126 41.71 -33.87 21.98
CA GLU A 126 40.81 -33.97 20.82
C GLU A 126 39.33 -34.16 21.20
N TYR A 127 38.46 -34.04 20.20
CA TYR A 127 37.05 -34.44 20.25
C TYR A 127 36.89 -35.88 19.75
N PRO A 128 35.85 -36.63 20.19
CA PRO A 128 35.59 -37.98 19.70
C PRO A 128 34.87 -38.04 18.34
N TYR A 129 34.54 -36.89 17.75
CA TYR A 129 33.89 -36.79 16.44
C TYR A 129 34.85 -36.21 15.42
N SER A 130 34.76 -36.70 14.18
CA SER A 130 35.49 -36.11 13.06
C SER A 130 34.96 -34.70 12.76
N TYR A 131 35.76 -33.84 12.15
CA TYR A 131 35.32 -32.51 11.71
C TYR A 131 36.00 -32.09 10.41
N PHE A 132 35.38 -31.18 9.67
CA PHE A 132 35.93 -30.70 8.40
C PHE A 132 37.03 -29.65 8.62
N VAL A 133 38.16 -29.77 7.90
CA VAL A 133 39.26 -28.78 7.96
C VAL A 133 39.15 -27.66 6.94
N ASN A 134 38.56 -27.96 5.79
CA ASN A 134 38.37 -26.98 4.72
C ASN A 134 36.99 -26.32 4.80
N PHE A 135 36.10 -26.81 5.66
CA PHE A 135 34.76 -26.25 5.85
C PHE A 135 34.57 -25.82 7.29
N LYS A 136 34.02 -24.62 7.47
CA LYS A 136 33.63 -24.10 8.77
C LYS A 136 32.27 -23.44 8.69
N MET A 137 31.65 -23.29 9.85
CA MET A 137 30.48 -22.47 10.01
C MET A 137 30.90 -21.12 10.61
N ARG A 138 30.35 -20.03 10.09
CA ARG A 138 30.39 -18.69 10.70
C ARG A 138 28.98 -18.28 11.08
N LEU A 139 28.83 -17.77 12.30
CA LEU A 139 27.59 -17.18 12.78
C LEU A 139 27.76 -15.67 12.85
N TYR A 140 26.82 -14.95 12.24
CA TYR A 140 26.73 -13.50 12.28
C TYR A 140 25.46 -13.08 13.02
N SER A 141 25.54 -11.91 13.65
CA SER A 141 24.38 -11.16 14.13
C SER A 141 24.24 -9.92 13.25
N LEU A 142 23.13 -9.81 12.52
CA LEU A 142 22.79 -8.68 11.67
C LEU A 142 21.91 -7.69 12.45
N THR A 143 22.36 -6.44 12.55
CA THR A 143 21.58 -5.32 13.12
C THR A 143 21.44 -4.20 12.10
N ASP A 144 22.56 -3.57 11.78
CA ASP A 144 22.78 -2.53 10.77
C ASP A 144 23.80 -3.04 9.73
N ALA A 145 24.80 -3.78 10.21
CA ALA A 145 25.70 -4.59 9.40
C ALA A 145 25.83 -5.99 10.01
N GLU A 146 26.50 -6.90 9.31
CA GLU A 146 26.82 -8.22 9.84
C GLU A 146 28.01 -8.15 10.81
N TYR A 147 27.77 -8.57 12.05
CA TYR A 147 28.83 -8.74 13.05
C TYR A 147 29.14 -10.22 13.22
N LEU A 148 30.38 -10.60 12.89
CA LEU A 148 30.86 -11.96 13.14
C LEU A 148 30.79 -12.26 14.63
N THR A 149 29.95 -13.22 14.99
CA THR A 149 29.72 -13.64 16.38
C THR A 149 30.64 -14.80 16.75
N ASP A 150 30.75 -15.80 15.89
CA ASP A 150 31.66 -16.93 16.09
C ASP A 150 32.05 -17.61 14.78
N GLU A 151 33.18 -18.32 14.79
CA GLU A 151 33.60 -19.25 13.75
C GLU A 151 33.86 -20.62 14.40
N MET A 152 33.17 -21.66 13.92
CA MET A 152 33.12 -22.96 14.58
C MET A 152 33.32 -24.12 13.59
N PRO A 153 33.87 -25.27 14.05
CA PRO A 153 33.95 -26.47 13.24
C PRO A 153 32.56 -27.00 12.85
N ILE A 154 32.52 -27.73 11.75
CA ILE A 154 31.39 -28.59 11.39
C ILE A 154 31.80 -30.03 11.71
N PHE A 155 31.10 -30.67 12.63
CA PHE A 155 31.39 -32.02 13.10
C PHE A 155 30.60 -33.05 12.31
N ASP A 156 31.24 -34.16 11.96
CA ASP A 156 30.57 -35.36 11.47
C ASP A 156 30.29 -36.30 12.64
N VAL A 157 29.00 -36.45 12.94
CA VAL A 157 28.53 -37.32 14.02
C VAL A 157 28.00 -38.66 13.51
N GLY A 158 28.36 -39.03 12.27
CA GLY A 158 27.99 -40.28 11.62
C GLY A 158 26.71 -40.17 10.78
N ASN A 159 26.47 -41.16 9.91
CA ASN A 159 25.30 -41.24 9.04
C ASN A 159 25.08 -40.01 8.13
N LYS A 160 26.15 -39.32 7.72
CA LYS A 160 26.11 -38.04 6.99
C LYS A 160 25.35 -36.92 7.73
N ASN A 161 25.35 -36.98 9.06
CA ASN A 161 24.80 -35.94 9.90
C ASN A 161 25.93 -34.99 10.32
N PHE A 162 25.92 -33.78 9.76
CA PHE A 162 26.94 -32.78 10.05
C PHE A 162 26.35 -31.68 10.92
N ILE A 163 26.94 -31.45 12.10
CA ILE A 163 26.41 -30.49 13.08
C ILE A 163 27.38 -29.34 13.32
N PHE A 164 26.83 -28.18 13.65
CA PHE A 164 27.57 -27.04 14.18
C PHE A 164 26.91 -26.58 15.48
N TYR A 165 27.68 -25.94 16.36
CA TYR A 165 27.16 -25.32 17.56
C TYR A 165 28.06 -24.21 18.08
N THR A 166 27.47 -23.27 18.83
CA THR A 166 28.17 -22.23 19.58
C THR A 166 27.33 -21.77 20.78
N ASN A 167 28.01 -21.37 21.86
CA ASN A 167 27.43 -20.63 22.99
C ASN A 167 27.78 -19.13 22.95
N LYS A 168 28.48 -18.66 21.91
CA LYS A 168 28.76 -17.24 21.69
C LYS A 168 27.66 -16.68 20.82
N VAL A 169 26.73 -15.96 21.45
CA VAL A 169 25.55 -15.42 20.78
C VAL A 169 25.35 -13.98 21.21
N THR A 170 25.15 -13.08 20.25
CA THR A 170 24.81 -11.67 20.51
C THR A 170 23.43 -11.35 19.93
N LYS A 171 22.81 -10.24 20.36
CA LYS A 171 21.54 -9.78 19.78
C LYS A 171 21.69 -9.42 18.30
N GLY A 172 20.60 -9.51 17.55
CA GLY A 172 20.52 -9.29 16.10
C GLY A 172 19.98 -10.51 15.35
N LEU A 173 19.56 -10.33 14.10
CA LEU A 173 19.12 -11.44 13.25
C LEU A 173 20.28 -12.41 13.06
N LYS A 174 20.05 -13.71 13.30
CA LYS A 174 21.11 -14.72 13.24
C LYS A 174 21.27 -15.23 11.81
N VAL A 175 22.45 -15.03 11.24
CA VAL A 175 22.80 -15.47 9.89
C VAL A 175 23.94 -16.48 9.96
N GLY A 176 23.69 -17.67 9.46
CA GLY A 176 24.68 -18.74 9.37
C GLY A 176 25.29 -18.80 7.98
N LYS A 177 26.62 -18.94 7.90
CA LYS A 177 27.34 -19.11 6.64
C LYS A 177 28.29 -20.29 6.70
N VAL A 178 28.20 -21.21 5.75
CA VAL A 178 29.20 -22.24 5.53
C VAL A 178 30.28 -21.65 4.63
N ILE A 179 31.53 -21.69 5.09
CA ILE A 179 32.68 -21.23 4.34
C ILE A 179 33.54 -22.41 3.89
N GLN A 180 34.04 -22.34 2.66
CA GLN A 180 35.01 -23.28 2.11
C GLN A 180 36.36 -22.60 1.93
N ARG A 181 37.41 -23.21 2.47
CA ARG A 181 38.80 -22.79 2.28
C ARG A 181 39.25 -23.17 0.87
N VAL A 182 39.70 -22.18 0.11
CA VAL A 182 40.19 -22.33 -1.26
C VAL A 182 41.59 -21.73 -1.39
N TRP A 183 42.42 -22.28 -2.28
CA TRP A 183 43.74 -21.73 -2.56
C TRP A 183 43.67 -20.86 -3.82
N ARG A 184 43.96 -19.55 -3.70
CA ARG A 184 43.94 -18.59 -4.81
C ARG A 184 45.09 -17.60 -4.67
N ALA A 185 45.73 -17.25 -5.79
CA ALA A 185 46.78 -16.23 -5.85
C ALA A 185 47.93 -16.41 -4.82
N GLY A 186 48.27 -17.66 -4.47
CA GLY A 186 49.36 -17.97 -3.54
C GLY A 186 49.01 -17.87 -2.05
N SER A 187 47.74 -17.70 -1.69
CA SER A 187 47.25 -17.73 -0.31
C SER A 187 45.94 -18.52 -0.18
N PHE A 188 45.60 -18.89 1.07
CA PHE A 188 44.27 -19.41 1.38
C PHE A 188 43.26 -18.27 1.49
N SER A 189 42.14 -18.42 0.82
CA SER A 189 40.94 -17.59 0.90
C SER A 189 39.74 -18.42 1.34
N TYR A 190 38.63 -17.78 1.65
CA TYR A 190 37.38 -18.46 1.97
C TYR A 190 36.26 -17.98 1.06
N ASP A 191 35.52 -18.94 0.49
CA ASP A 191 34.29 -18.68 -0.24
C ASP A 191 33.09 -19.02 0.65
N VAL A 192 32.03 -18.22 0.57
CA VAL A 192 30.74 -18.60 1.17
C VAL A 192 30.00 -19.53 0.21
N VAL A 193 29.71 -20.73 0.70
CA VAL A 193 29.13 -21.83 -0.08
C VAL A 193 27.77 -22.28 0.45
N GLY A 194 27.31 -21.72 1.57
CA GLY A 194 25.98 -21.91 2.16
C GLY A 194 25.59 -20.73 3.01
N VAL A 195 24.32 -20.30 2.97
CA VAL A 195 23.76 -19.21 3.79
C VAL A 195 22.36 -19.59 4.26
N ALA A 196 22.02 -19.27 5.51
CA ALA A 196 20.64 -19.32 6.00
C ALA A 196 20.44 -18.36 7.18
N GLY A 197 19.23 -17.82 7.31
CA GLY A 197 18.78 -17.15 8.52
C GLY A 197 18.30 -18.19 9.54
N ALA A 198 18.48 -17.93 10.83
CA ALA A 198 17.88 -18.78 11.87
C ALA A 198 16.35 -18.68 11.90
N GLN A 199 15.80 -17.56 11.42
CA GLN A 199 14.38 -17.38 11.18
C GLN A 199 14.19 -17.19 9.68
N THR A 200 13.96 -18.29 8.98
CA THR A 200 13.69 -18.27 7.54
C THR A 200 12.51 -19.18 7.23
N ASN A 201 11.72 -18.77 6.26
CA ASN A 201 10.57 -19.52 5.77
C ASN A 201 10.88 -20.25 4.45
N ILE A 202 12.15 -20.43 4.08
CA ILE A 202 12.58 -21.04 2.80
C ILE A 202 12.01 -22.42 2.53
N LYS A 203 11.71 -23.17 3.58
CA LYS A 203 11.06 -24.48 3.47
C LYS A 203 9.60 -24.40 3.03
N ASN A 204 8.96 -23.23 3.12
CA ASN A 204 7.57 -23.03 2.73
C ASN A 204 7.42 -22.71 1.24
N GLY A 205 8.50 -22.40 0.52
CA GLY A 205 8.46 -22.13 -0.92
C GLY A 205 9.55 -21.17 -1.39
N ARG A 206 9.71 -21.09 -2.71
CA ARG A 206 10.73 -20.26 -3.37
C ARG A 206 10.15 -18.92 -3.80
N LEU A 207 11.01 -17.90 -3.80
CA LEU A 207 10.74 -16.58 -4.37
C LEU A 207 11.70 -16.32 -5.54
N PRO A 208 11.28 -15.61 -6.60
CA PRO A 208 12.18 -15.14 -7.65
C PRO A 208 13.06 -13.98 -7.17
N SER A 209 14.39 -14.12 -7.28
CA SER A 209 15.29 -12.96 -7.23
C SER A 209 14.87 -11.90 -8.24
N SER A 210 14.72 -10.67 -7.79
CA SER A 210 14.24 -9.54 -8.61
C SER A 210 15.20 -9.17 -9.73
N TYR A 211 16.50 -9.33 -9.51
CA TYR A 211 17.55 -9.01 -10.46
C TYR A 211 18.43 -10.22 -10.75
N LEU A 212 18.91 -10.30 -11.98
CA LEU A 212 20.09 -11.09 -12.35
C LEU A 212 21.28 -10.13 -12.46
N ILE A 213 22.09 -10.10 -11.41
CA ILE A 213 23.25 -9.21 -11.32
C ILE A 213 24.49 -9.95 -11.85
N PRO A 214 25.23 -9.37 -12.82
CA PRO A 214 26.54 -9.87 -13.24
C PRO A 214 27.49 -10.14 -12.08
N SER A 215 28.18 -11.27 -12.09
CA SER A 215 29.09 -11.65 -10.99
C SER A 215 30.31 -10.74 -10.82
N ASP A 216 30.61 -9.92 -11.84
CA ASP A 216 31.69 -8.94 -11.80
C ASP A 216 31.19 -7.51 -11.49
N ASP A 217 29.88 -7.30 -11.33
CA ASP A 217 29.31 -6.01 -10.94
C ASP A 217 29.75 -5.63 -9.52
N PRO A 218 30.16 -4.38 -9.26
CA PRO A 218 30.48 -3.91 -7.91
C PRO A 218 29.35 -4.08 -6.90
N SER A 219 28.10 -4.15 -7.38
CA SER A 219 26.88 -4.36 -6.59
C SER A 219 26.54 -5.85 -6.42
N PHE A 220 27.31 -6.75 -7.03
CA PHE A 220 27.16 -8.18 -6.83
C PHE A 220 27.52 -8.53 -5.39
N ASP A 221 26.49 -8.73 -4.59
CA ASP A 221 26.59 -9.15 -3.21
C ASP A 221 25.81 -10.47 -3.04
N LYS A 222 26.51 -11.58 -3.32
CA LYS A 222 25.92 -12.92 -3.20
C LYS A 222 25.59 -13.27 -1.75
N ASP A 223 26.39 -12.79 -0.80
CA ASP A 223 26.41 -13.33 0.56
C ASP A 223 26.39 -12.26 1.66
N GLY A 224 26.17 -10.99 1.35
CA GLY A 224 26.10 -9.91 2.34
C GLY A 224 27.45 -9.30 2.70
N THR A 225 28.57 -9.93 2.33
CA THR A 225 29.90 -9.61 2.89
C THR A 225 30.47 -8.32 2.31
N SER A 226 30.02 -7.88 1.13
CA SER A 226 30.47 -6.63 0.50
C SER A 226 29.58 -5.43 0.83
N ALA A 227 28.42 -5.65 1.46
CA ALA A 227 27.47 -4.60 1.80
C ALA A 227 27.99 -3.70 2.94
N LYS A 228 28.53 -2.53 2.58
CA LYS A 228 28.99 -1.51 3.54
C LYS A 228 27.88 -0.56 4.00
N GLY A 229 26.66 -1.07 4.19
CA GLY A 229 25.47 -0.26 4.52
C GLY A 229 25.04 0.76 3.45
N LYS A 230 25.88 1.01 2.43
CA LYS A 230 25.69 2.04 1.41
C LYS A 230 25.13 1.50 0.08
N TYR A 231 25.11 0.18 -0.09
CA TYR A 231 24.56 -0.52 -1.26
C TYR A 231 23.93 -1.83 -0.79
N GLY A 232 22.81 -2.20 -1.41
CA GLY A 232 21.88 -3.21 -0.89
C GLY A 232 22.55 -4.51 -0.43
N TYR A 233 22.18 -4.94 0.77
CA TYR A 233 22.58 -6.21 1.36
C TYR A 233 21.91 -7.41 0.67
N MET A 234 22.68 -8.40 0.20
CA MET A 234 22.16 -9.61 -0.46
C MET A 234 21.32 -9.31 -1.72
N LEU A 235 21.70 -8.33 -2.54
CA LEU A 235 20.89 -7.90 -3.69
C LEU A 235 20.61 -9.03 -4.69
N ASN A 236 21.57 -9.96 -4.88
CA ASN A 236 21.42 -11.03 -5.86
C ASN A 236 20.36 -12.08 -5.45
N SER A 237 20.06 -12.23 -4.16
CA SER A 237 19.03 -13.15 -3.65
C SER A 237 17.80 -12.41 -3.12
N ARG A 238 17.68 -11.12 -3.41
CA ARG A 238 16.59 -10.27 -2.93
C ARG A 238 15.37 -10.35 -3.85
N SER A 239 14.21 -10.47 -3.23
CA SER A 239 12.89 -10.47 -3.87
C SER A 239 12.07 -9.31 -3.31
N TRP A 240 11.75 -8.32 -4.15
CA TRP A 240 10.83 -7.25 -3.78
C TRP A 240 9.39 -7.71 -3.96
N ILE A 241 8.50 -7.37 -3.02
CA ILE A 241 7.11 -7.87 -3.07
C ILE A 241 6.32 -7.33 -4.26
N TYR A 242 6.73 -6.20 -4.82
CA TYR A 242 6.21 -5.68 -6.07
C TYR A 242 6.42 -6.70 -7.20
N ASP A 243 7.68 -7.12 -7.39
CA ASP A 243 8.08 -8.13 -8.37
C ASP A 243 7.42 -9.49 -8.11
N LEU A 244 7.17 -9.85 -6.84
CA LEU A 244 6.40 -11.05 -6.50
C LEU A 244 4.96 -10.96 -7.01
N GLY A 245 4.32 -9.79 -6.86
CA GLY A 245 3.01 -9.51 -7.44
C GLY A 245 3.00 -9.70 -8.95
N LEU A 246 3.96 -9.11 -9.65
CA LEU A 246 4.13 -9.28 -11.10
C LEU A 246 4.42 -10.72 -11.51
N ALA A 247 5.30 -11.42 -10.79
CA ALA A 247 5.61 -12.82 -11.04
C ALA A 247 4.36 -13.71 -10.91
N LEU A 248 3.50 -13.46 -9.91
CA LEU A 248 2.22 -14.15 -9.77
C LEU A 248 1.30 -13.89 -10.97
N LEU A 249 1.22 -12.65 -11.48
CA LEU A 249 0.43 -12.34 -12.67
C LEU A 249 0.97 -13.08 -13.91
N THR A 250 2.29 -13.08 -14.09
CA THR A 250 3.00 -13.74 -15.18
C THR A 250 2.79 -15.25 -15.14
N PHE A 251 3.14 -15.91 -14.04
CA PHE A 251 3.03 -17.36 -13.89
C PHE A 251 1.57 -17.84 -13.93
N THR A 252 0.63 -17.06 -13.40
CA THR A 252 -0.80 -17.38 -13.53
C THR A 252 -1.26 -17.28 -14.99
N THR A 253 -0.76 -16.29 -15.73
CA THR A 253 -1.07 -16.12 -17.16
C THR A 253 -0.44 -17.22 -18.02
N SER A 254 0.76 -17.66 -17.68
CA SER A 254 1.46 -18.75 -18.40
C SER A 254 0.99 -20.15 -18.01
N GLY A 255 0.19 -20.29 -16.94
CA GLY A 255 -0.30 -21.58 -16.44
C GLY A 255 0.68 -22.31 -15.50
N GLU A 256 1.73 -21.64 -15.03
CA GLU A 256 2.77 -22.17 -14.15
C GLU A 256 2.33 -22.15 -12.67
N TYR A 257 1.21 -22.81 -12.38
CA TYR A 257 0.54 -22.71 -11.08
C TYR A 257 1.34 -23.29 -9.91
N ASP A 258 2.24 -24.24 -10.15
CA ASP A 258 3.10 -24.79 -9.10
C ASP A 258 4.11 -23.74 -8.60
N LEU A 259 4.66 -22.91 -9.50
CA LEU A 259 5.49 -21.77 -9.11
C LEU A 259 4.68 -20.72 -8.33
N CYS A 260 3.44 -20.47 -8.72
CA CYS A 260 2.56 -19.58 -7.94
C CYS A 260 2.34 -20.11 -6.52
N LYS A 261 2.08 -21.42 -6.36
CA LYS A 261 1.87 -22.03 -5.03
C LYS A 261 3.10 -21.93 -4.15
N GLU A 262 4.30 -22.10 -4.70
CA GLU A 262 5.54 -21.90 -3.94
C GLU A 262 5.65 -20.46 -3.41
N ILE A 263 5.40 -19.46 -4.26
CA ILE A 263 5.41 -18.05 -3.84
C ILE A 263 4.32 -17.81 -2.78
N LEU A 264 3.09 -18.28 -3.00
CA LEU A 264 1.96 -18.06 -2.11
C LEU A 264 2.13 -18.75 -0.75
N ASN A 265 2.64 -19.98 -0.72
CA ASN A 265 2.96 -20.69 0.51
C ASN A 265 4.04 -19.95 1.31
N ARG A 266 5.09 -19.47 0.63
CA ARG A 266 6.13 -18.67 1.27
C ARG A 266 5.56 -17.37 1.83
N MET A 267 4.83 -16.59 1.02
CA MET A 267 4.27 -15.32 1.45
C MET A 267 3.24 -15.49 2.58
N SER A 268 2.48 -16.58 2.60
CA SER A 268 1.58 -16.88 3.72
C SER A 268 2.31 -17.01 5.06
N ALA A 269 3.52 -17.58 5.05
CA ALA A 269 4.36 -17.70 6.24
C ALA A 269 5.09 -16.40 6.61
N GLU A 270 5.31 -15.51 5.64
CA GLU A 270 5.97 -14.21 5.82
C GLU A 270 5.02 -13.07 6.21
N GLN A 271 3.71 -13.28 6.17
CA GLN A 271 2.74 -12.22 6.46
C GLN A 271 2.88 -11.71 7.89
N ASN A 272 3.04 -10.40 8.05
CA ASN A 272 3.11 -9.76 9.35
C ASN A 272 1.80 -9.96 10.15
N SER A 273 1.89 -9.83 11.47
CA SER A 273 0.74 -10.00 12.37
C SER A 273 -0.41 -9.06 12.06
N ASN A 274 -0.14 -7.84 11.59
CA ASN A 274 -1.13 -6.84 11.16
C ASN A 274 -1.68 -7.06 9.74
N GLY A 275 -1.19 -8.04 8.98
CA GLY A 275 -1.61 -8.34 7.61
C GLY A 275 -0.72 -7.78 6.50
N SER A 276 0.23 -6.89 6.83
CA SER A 276 1.17 -6.33 5.85
C SER A 276 2.28 -7.30 5.46
N PHE A 277 3.13 -6.87 4.54
CA PHE A 277 4.36 -7.56 4.16
C PHE A 277 5.52 -6.58 4.16
N ASN A 278 6.70 -7.04 4.59
CA ASN A 278 7.93 -6.25 4.43
C ASN A 278 8.20 -6.03 2.93
N PHE A 279 8.85 -4.91 2.61
CA PHE A 279 9.06 -4.45 1.23
C PHE A 279 9.85 -5.44 0.37
N SER A 280 10.79 -6.16 0.97
CA SER A 280 11.57 -7.20 0.30
C SER A 280 12.03 -8.29 1.27
N TYR A 281 12.38 -9.43 0.69
CA TYR A 281 12.87 -10.61 1.39
C TYR A 281 14.13 -11.10 0.72
N ASP A 282 15.12 -11.52 1.50
CA ASP A 282 16.17 -12.38 1.00
C ASP A 282 15.66 -13.83 0.94
N ASN A 283 16.00 -14.54 -0.13
CA ASN A 283 15.54 -15.89 -0.37
C ASN A 283 15.99 -16.89 0.72
N TYR A 284 17.13 -16.64 1.38
CA TYR A 284 17.77 -17.53 2.34
C TYR A 284 17.60 -17.10 3.79
N ILE A 285 17.70 -15.80 4.07
CA ILE A 285 17.67 -15.27 5.43
C ILE A 285 16.33 -14.66 5.85
N GLY A 286 15.38 -14.49 4.92
CA GLY A 286 14.03 -14.01 5.22
C GLY A 286 13.88 -12.48 5.10
N PRO A 287 13.00 -11.86 5.89
CA PRO A 287 12.70 -10.43 5.75
C PRO A 287 13.94 -9.57 5.98
N LEU A 288 14.20 -8.65 5.06
CA LEU A 288 15.23 -7.63 5.21
C LEU A 288 14.58 -6.34 5.70
N PHE A 289 15.18 -5.69 6.69
CA PHE A 289 14.70 -4.42 7.26
C PHE A 289 13.28 -4.52 7.84
N GLU A 290 13.15 -5.27 8.94
CA GLU A 290 11.87 -5.49 9.63
C GLU A 290 11.10 -4.18 9.87
N GLY A 291 9.85 -4.16 9.37
CA GLY A 291 8.95 -3.03 9.49
C GLY A 291 9.00 -2.05 8.31
N TYR A 292 9.93 -2.17 7.37
CA TYR A 292 9.91 -1.34 6.16
C TYR A 292 8.83 -1.83 5.20
N VAL A 293 7.72 -1.09 5.10
CA VAL A 293 6.51 -1.46 4.35
C VAL A 293 6.14 -0.36 3.37
N ARG A 294 5.77 -0.72 2.14
CA ARG A 294 5.28 0.22 1.11
C ARG A 294 3.90 -0.20 0.63
N THR A 295 2.94 0.71 0.73
CA THR A 295 1.53 0.44 0.39
C THR A 295 1.35 0.01 -1.07
N GLY A 296 2.03 0.67 -2.03
CA GLY A 296 1.98 0.29 -3.44
C GLY A 296 2.49 -1.14 -3.69
N ALA A 297 3.63 -1.50 -3.11
CA ALA A 297 4.22 -2.84 -3.26
C ALA A 297 3.32 -3.94 -2.65
N VAL A 298 2.71 -3.68 -1.48
CA VAL A 298 1.72 -4.60 -0.89
C VAL A 298 0.49 -4.72 -1.78
N ALA A 299 0.03 -3.63 -2.38
CA ALA A 299 -1.12 -3.63 -3.28
C ALA A 299 -0.88 -4.50 -4.53
N TRP A 300 0.30 -4.42 -5.15
CA TRP A 300 0.67 -5.30 -6.27
C TRP A 300 0.70 -6.78 -5.88
N LEU A 301 1.23 -7.10 -4.70
CA LEU A 301 1.18 -8.47 -4.19
C LEU A 301 -0.27 -8.93 -4.00
N ILE A 302 -1.13 -8.13 -3.35
CA ILE A 302 -2.55 -8.42 -3.19
C ILE A 302 -3.22 -8.69 -4.54
N TRP A 303 -2.93 -7.87 -5.56
CA TRP A 303 -3.48 -8.06 -6.89
C TRP A 303 -3.01 -9.39 -7.52
N GLY A 304 -1.71 -9.69 -7.46
CA GLY A 304 -1.14 -10.96 -7.92
C GLY A 304 -1.78 -12.18 -7.27
N MET A 305 -1.90 -12.18 -5.94
CA MET A 305 -2.53 -13.26 -5.18
C MET A 305 -4.03 -13.40 -5.51
N SER A 306 -4.73 -12.27 -5.67
CA SER A 306 -6.14 -12.25 -6.03
C SER A 306 -6.37 -12.80 -7.43
N TYR A 307 -5.55 -12.40 -8.41
CA TYR A 307 -5.64 -12.88 -9.78
C TYR A 307 -5.41 -14.38 -9.88
N TYR A 308 -4.38 -14.92 -9.21
CA TYR A 308 -4.18 -16.36 -9.07
C TYR A 308 -5.45 -17.05 -8.57
N THR A 309 -5.97 -16.60 -7.43
CA THR A 309 -7.13 -17.22 -6.77
C THR A 309 -8.37 -17.17 -7.67
N ILE A 310 -8.62 -16.04 -8.35
CA ILE A 310 -9.73 -15.89 -9.29
C ILE A 310 -9.61 -16.88 -10.47
N LYS A 311 -8.40 -17.05 -11.01
CA LYS A 311 -8.17 -17.89 -12.18
C LYS A 311 -8.18 -19.39 -11.87
N THR A 312 -7.57 -19.79 -10.76
CA THR A 312 -7.44 -21.20 -10.38
C THR A 312 -8.60 -21.70 -9.52
N ARG A 313 -9.32 -20.78 -8.85
CA ARG A 313 -10.31 -21.07 -7.79
C ARG A 313 -9.70 -21.77 -6.57
N ASP A 314 -8.37 -21.67 -6.39
CA ASP A 314 -7.69 -22.19 -5.21
C ASP A 314 -7.81 -21.19 -4.04
N GLU A 315 -8.82 -21.40 -3.20
CA GLU A 315 -9.14 -20.52 -2.07
C GLU A 315 -8.23 -20.73 -0.84
N THR A 316 -7.21 -21.59 -0.93
CA THR A 316 -6.26 -21.88 0.18
C THR A 316 -5.68 -20.60 0.80
N TYR A 317 -5.45 -19.57 -0.03
CA TYR A 317 -4.80 -18.32 0.37
C TYR A 317 -5.78 -17.17 0.67
N LEU A 318 -7.09 -17.41 0.60
CA LEU A 318 -8.12 -16.36 0.70
C LEU A 318 -8.03 -15.55 2.00
N ASN A 319 -7.73 -16.22 3.12
CA ASN A 319 -7.60 -15.55 4.42
C ASN A 319 -6.38 -14.61 4.47
N VAL A 320 -5.26 -15.03 3.90
CA VAL A 320 -4.03 -14.21 3.81
C VAL A 320 -4.31 -12.97 2.96
N ILE A 321 -4.99 -13.14 1.83
CA ILE A 321 -5.38 -12.06 0.92
C ILE A 321 -6.32 -11.06 1.62
N LYS A 322 -7.38 -11.55 2.29
CA LYS A 322 -8.32 -10.68 3.02
C LYS A 322 -7.64 -9.88 4.12
N LYS A 323 -6.75 -10.51 4.89
CA LYS A 323 -6.00 -9.84 5.95
C LYS A 323 -5.09 -8.73 5.41
N ALA A 324 -4.45 -8.96 4.26
CA ALA A 324 -3.68 -7.93 3.57
C ALA A 324 -4.57 -6.80 3.03
N GLY A 325 -5.76 -7.14 2.50
CA GLY A 325 -6.76 -6.15 2.07
C GLY A 325 -7.30 -5.29 3.22
N ASP A 326 -7.49 -5.87 4.41
CA ASP A 326 -7.89 -5.13 5.61
C ASP A 326 -6.78 -4.19 6.09
N TRP A 327 -5.51 -4.64 6.04
CA TRP A 327 -4.36 -3.77 6.29
C TRP A 327 -4.30 -2.59 5.31
N LEU A 328 -4.51 -2.85 4.01
CA LEU A 328 -4.53 -1.82 2.96
C LEU A 328 -5.61 -0.78 3.27
N LEU A 329 -6.84 -1.18 3.58
CA LEU A 329 -7.92 -0.27 3.97
C LEU A 329 -7.57 0.56 5.21
N GLY A 330 -6.79 0.01 6.14
CA GLY A 330 -6.29 0.73 7.32
C GLY A 330 -5.30 1.86 7.01
N GLN A 331 -4.72 1.90 5.80
CA GLN A 331 -3.83 3.01 5.37
C GLN A 331 -4.58 4.25 4.89
N LYS A 332 -5.91 4.18 4.78
CA LYS A 332 -6.73 5.27 4.26
C LYS A 332 -6.77 6.46 5.23
N VAL A 333 -6.56 7.67 4.72
CA VAL A 333 -6.80 8.92 5.45
C VAL A 333 -8.30 9.11 5.63
N THR A 334 -8.74 9.28 6.88
CA THR A 334 -10.17 9.31 7.25
C THR A 334 -10.66 10.65 7.78
N ASP A 335 -9.76 11.59 8.06
CA ASP A 335 -10.13 12.96 8.41
C ASP A 335 -10.61 13.70 7.15
N GLU A 336 -11.83 14.25 7.20
CA GLU A 336 -12.45 14.91 6.05
C GLU A 336 -11.89 16.31 5.78
N GLU A 337 -11.27 16.93 6.80
CA GLU A 337 -10.60 18.24 6.68
C GLU A 337 -9.18 18.11 6.11
N ASP A 338 -8.65 16.89 6.06
CA ASP A 338 -7.34 16.61 5.49
C ASP A 338 -7.41 16.65 3.95
N PRO A 339 -6.54 17.41 3.25
CA PRO A 339 -6.53 17.44 1.79
C PRO A 339 -6.26 16.07 1.15
N ARG A 340 -5.73 15.12 1.92
CA ARG A 340 -5.49 13.73 1.52
C ARG A 340 -6.70 12.82 1.76
N TYR A 341 -7.83 13.31 2.25
CA TYR A 341 -8.99 12.52 2.63
C TYR A 341 -9.39 11.48 1.56
N GLY A 342 -9.40 10.20 1.95
CA GLY A 342 -9.73 9.07 1.08
C GLY A 342 -8.57 8.52 0.25
N PHE A 343 -7.37 9.10 0.32
CA PHE A 343 -6.14 8.48 -0.19
C PHE A 343 -5.49 7.55 0.83
N PHE A 344 -4.55 6.74 0.35
CA PHE A 344 -3.83 5.74 1.11
C PHE A 344 -2.39 6.21 1.36
N LYS A 345 -2.00 6.20 2.63
CA LYS A 345 -0.66 6.57 3.11
C LYS A 345 0.43 5.65 2.56
N GLY A 346 1.67 6.13 2.56
CA GLY A 346 2.81 5.46 1.91
C GLY A 346 3.26 4.14 2.54
N GLY A 347 2.81 3.83 3.75
CA GLY A 347 3.15 2.63 4.50
C GLY A 347 3.87 2.96 5.82
N TYR A 348 4.92 2.20 6.14
CA TYR A 348 5.66 2.34 7.39
C TYR A 348 7.17 2.29 7.14
N GLY A 349 7.92 3.10 7.89
CA GLY A 349 9.37 3.10 7.90
C GLY A 349 9.99 3.85 6.72
N SER A 350 10.96 4.72 6.98
CA SER A 350 11.70 5.47 5.97
C SER A 350 13.20 5.46 6.27
N TYR A 351 13.99 5.98 5.34
CA TYR A 351 15.42 6.22 5.54
C TYR A 351 15.67 7.72 5.35
N ASN A 352 16.50 8.30 6.21
CA ASN A 352 16.97 9.67 6.02
C ASN A 352 18.12 9.73 5.01
N ASP A 353 18.63 10.94 4.71
CA ASP A 353 19.74 11.15 3.76
C ASP A 353 21.06 10.47 4.19
N ASN A 354 21.19 10.10 5.47
CA ASN A 354 22.33 9.35 6.01
C ASN A 354 22.11 7.83 5.97
N TYR A 355 20.99 7.36 5.41
CA TYR A 355 20.54 5.97 5.42
C TYR A 355 20.24 5.40 6.82
N ASP A 356 19.93 6.26 7.79
CA ASP A 356 19.41 5.78 9.07
C ASP A 356 17.93 5.43 8.93
N TYR A 357 17.57 4.24 9.43
CA TYR A 357 16.18 3.81 9.45
C TYR A 357 15.36 4.62 10.45
N VAL A 358 14.26 5.20 9.98
CA VAL A 358 13.30 5.96 10.76
C VAL A 358 12.00 5.18 10.87
N LYS A 359 11.64 4.80 12.09
CA LYS A 359 10.38 4.10 12.40
C LYS A 359 9.23 5.11 12.45
N GLY A 360 8.13 4.80 11.76
CA GLY A 360 6.93 5.63 11.80
C GLY A 360 6.04 5.42 10.57
N ASP A 361 4.80 5.87 10.67
CA ASP A 361 3.89 5.92 9.53
C ASP A 361 4.39 6.94 8.51
N ILE A 362 4.19 6.61 7.24
CA ILE A 362 4.51 7.50 6.13
C ILE A 362 3.28 8.34 5.81
N GLU A 363 3.41 9.65 5.97
CA GLU A 363 2.27 10.55 5.83
C GLU A 363 1.95 10.93 4.36
N TRP A 364 2.91 10.84 3.45
CA TRP A 364 2.64 11.16 2.05
C TRP A 364 1.76 10.11 1.36
N CYS A 365 0.97 10.56 0.39
CA CYS A 365 0.15 9.72 -0.48
C CYS A 365 0.64 9.85 -1.92
N SER A 366 1.42 8.89 -2.41
CA SER A 366 1.93 8.90 -3.80
C SER A 366 0.86 8.44 -4.77
N THR A 367 0.80 9.08 -5.94
CA THR A 367 -0.09 8.71 -7.06
C THR A 367 0.15 7.26 -7.51
N GLU A 368 1.40 6.81 -7.63
CA GLU A 368 1.72 5.42 -7.98
C GLU A 368 1.08 4.45 -6.97
N HIS A 369 1.29 4.70 -5.67
CA HIS A 369 0.69 3.90 -4.61
C HIS A 369 -0.85 3.88 -4.68
N GLN A 370 -1.48 5.00 -5.07
CA GLN A 370 -2.94 5.08 -5.21
C GLN A 370 -3.43 4.19 -6.34
N VAL A 371 -2.76 4.23 -7.50
CA VAL A 371 -3.16 3.44 -8.66
C VAL A 371 -2.95 1.95 -8.40
N SER A 372 -1.85 1.59 -7.75
CA SER A 372 -1.55 0.22 -7.30
C SER A 372 -2.61 -0.28 -6.31
N SER A 373 -2.99 0.57 -5.34
CA SER A 373 -4.09 0.29 -4.39
C SER A 373 -5.42 0.11 -5.10
N LEU A 374 -5.70 0.90 -6.14
CA LEU A 374 -6.92 0.79 -6.93
C LEU A 374 -7.04 -0.59 -7.60
N GLN A 375 -5.95 -1.11 -8.17
CA GLN A 375 -5.94 -2.46 -8.74
C GLN A 375 -6.22 -3.52 -7.66
N ALA A 376 -5.54 -3.43 -6.51
CA ALA A 376 -5.71 -4.36 -5.40
C ALA A 376 -7.14 -4.40 -4.89
N LEU A 377 -7.76 -3.24 -4.68
CA LEU A 377 -9.15 -3.12 -4.21
C LEU A 377 -10.14 -3.72 -5.21
N ASN A 378 -9.93 -3.50 -6.51
CA ASN A 378 -10.76 -4.11 -7.54
C ASN A 378 -10.59 -5.63 -7.59
N GLY A 379 -9.35 -6.12 -7.45
CA GLY A 379 -9.07 -7.56 -7.36
C GLY A 379 -9.74 -8.20 -6.15
N LEU A 380 -9.63 -7.56 -4.99
CA LEU A 380 -10.28 -7.99 -3.75
C LEU A 380 -11.80 -8.01 -3.90
N TYR A 381 -12.41 -6.99 -4.50
CA TYR A 381 -13.84 -6.98 -4.75
C TYR A 381 -14.26 -8.10 -5.71
N LYS A 382 -13.52 -8.31 -6.81
CA LYS A 382 -13.78 -9.40 -7.77
C LYS A 382 -13.68 -10.79 -7.11
N LEU A 383 -12.70 -10.96 -6.22
CA LEU A 383 -12.47 -12.22 -5.52
C LEU A 383 -13.51 -12.48 -4.43
N THR A 384 -13.84 -11.46 -3.63
CA THR A 384 -14.60 -11.64 -2.38
C THR A 384 -16.07 -11.25 -2.48
N GLY A 385 -16.43 -10.39 -3.43
CA GLY A 385 -17.74 -9.73 -3.50
C GLY A 385 -18.00 -8.71 -2.39
N ASP A 386 -17.01 -8.41 -1.53
CA ASP A 386 -17.20 -7.51 -0.40
C ASP A 386 -17.23 -6.04 -0.85
N VAL A 387 -18.38 -5.40 -0.63
CA VAL A 387 -18.68 -4.03 -1.05
C VAL A 387 -17.75 -3.00 -0.43
N LYS A 388 -17.10 -3.28 0.70
CA LYS A 388 -16.14 -2.33 1.31
C LYS A 388 -14.97 -2.02 0.37
N TYR A 389 -14.49 -3.02 -0.38
CA TYR A 389 -13.39 -2.83 -1.34
C TYR A 389 -13.86 -2.07 -2.56
N LYS A 390 -15.08 -2.34 -3.03
CA LYS A 390 -15.71 -1.59 -4.13
C LYS A 390 -15.84 -0.10 -3.77
N ASN A 391 -16.41 0.21 -2.62
CA ASN A 391 -16.62 1.59 -2.17
C ASN A 391 -15.29 2.34 -2.01
N ALA A 392 -14.26 1.66 -1.48
CA ALA A 392 -12.92 2.22 -1.38
C ALA A 392 -12.29 2.48 -2.77
N ALA A 393 -12.45 1.56 -3.73
CA ALA A 393 -11.95 1.72 -5.09
C ALA A 393 -12.62 2.90 -5.81
N GLU A 394 -13.95 3.02 -5.71
CA GLU A 394 -14.72 4.12 -6.32
C GLU A 394 -14.30 5.48 -5.76
N ARG A 395 -14.16 5.59 -4.43
CA ARG A 395 -13.70 6.84 -3.79
C ARG A 395 -12.26 7.19 -4.19
N LEU A 396 -11.37 6.20 -4.20
CA LEU A 396 -9.97 6.39 -4.56
C LEU A 396 -9.83 6.85 -6.02
N HIS A 397 -10.51 6.17 -6.94
CA HIS A 397 -10.52 6.52 -8.35
C HIS A 397 -10.97 7.97 -8.57
N TYR A 398 -12.06 8.37 -7.92
CA TYR A 398 -12.57 9.73 -7.96
C TYR A 398 -11.53 10.75 -7.47
N ASN A 399 -10.93 10.48 -6.31
CA ASN A 399 -9.95 11.38 -5.72
C ASN A 399 -8.69 11.52 -6.59
N ILE A 400 -8.20 10.43 -7.22
CA ILE A 400 -7.06 10.47 -8.15
C ILE A 400 -7.31 11.51 -9.25
N ILE A 401 -8.48 11.48 -9.88
CA ILE A 401 -8.79 12.40 -10.99
C ILE A 401 -9.08 13.81 -10.48
N ARG A 402 -9.85 13.95 -9.40
CA ARG A 402 -10.23 15.27 -8.87
C ARG A 402 -9.04 16.05 -8.33
N VAL A 403 -8.18 15.39 -7.55
CA VAL A 403 -7.17 16.06 -6.74
C VAL A 403 -5.79 15.97 -7.37
N LEU A 404 -5.46 14.84 -8.00
CA LEU A 404 -4.10 14.59 -8.50
C LEU A 404 -3.94 14.92 -9.99
N TYR A 405 -5.02 15.13 -10.77
CA TYR A 405 -4.89 15.55 -12.17
C TYR A 405 -4.66 17.06 -12.28
N ASP A 406 -3.53 17.43 -12.89
CA ASP A 406 -3.19 18.81 -13.25
C ASP A 406 -3.73 19.14 -14.64
N TYR A 407 -4.82 19.91 -14.69
CA TYR A 407 -5.46 20.36 -15.92
C TYR A 407 -4.64 21.36 -16.73
N ASN A 408 -3.68 22.05 -16.11
CA ASN A 408 -2.85 23.04 -16.81
C ASN A 408 -1.72 22.34 -17.58
N GLU A 409 -1.12 21.34 -16.95
CA GLU A 409 0.04 20.61 -17.48
C GLU A 409 -0.32 19.24 -18.09
N ASN A 410 -1.59 18.87 -18.10
CA ASN A 410 -2.13 17.62 -18.62
C ASN A 410 -1.36 16.38 -18.15
N ARG A 411 -1.25 16.24 -16.83
CA ARG A 411 -0.56 15.13 -16.15
C ARG A 411 -1.18 14.87 -14.79
N PHE A 412 -0.68 13.86 -14.09
CA PHE A 412 -0.92 13.75 -12.65
C PHE A 412 0.26 14.29 -11.85
N TYR A 413 -0.04 14.85 -10.67
CA TYR A 413 0.91 15.13 -9.61
C TYR A 413 1.56 13.84 -9.11
N GLN A 414 2.76 13.93 -8.55
CA GLN A 414 3.46 12.77 -8.02
C GLN A 414 2.78 12.19 -6.77
N GLY A 415 2.07 13.05 -6.05
CA GLY A 415 1.33 12.69 -4.86
C GLY A 415 0.78 13.91 -4.15
N ILE A 416 0.42 13.72 -2.90
CA ILE A 416 -0.12 14.75 -2.02
C ILE A 416 0.35 14.54 -0.58
N HIS A 417 0.64 15.67 0.08
CA HIS A 417 0.95 15.81 1.50
C HIS A 417 -0.13 16.67 2.19
N GLU A 418 -0.02 16.83 3.51
CA GLU A 418 -0.87 17.77 4.27
C GLU A 418 -0.76 19.21 3.74
N ASP A 419 0.42 19.60 3.25
CA ASP A 419 0.67 20.95 2.72
C ASP A 419 0.27 21.12 1.24
N GLY A 420 -0.25 20.06 0.60
CA GLY A 420 -0.71 20.09 -0.79
C GLY A 420 0.02 19.12 -1.73
N VAL A 421 -0.17 19.32 -3.03
CA VAL A 421 0.28 18.39 -4.08
C VAL A 421 1.79 18.45 -4.33
N ASP A 422 2.39 17.29 -4.58
CA ASP A 422 3.77 17.18 -5.05
C ASP A 422 3.84 17.39 -6.56
N LYS A 423 4.47 18.50 -6.95
CA LYS A 423 4.55 18.96 -8.34
C LYS A 423 5.68 18.32 -9.13
N SER A 424 6.44 17.41 -8.54
CA SER A 424 7.49 16.66 -9.23
C SER A 424 6.94 15.82 -10.38
N TRP A 425 7.80 15.49 -11.34
CA TRP A 425 7.43 14.91 -12.64
C TRP A 425 7.96 13.48 -12.77
N ALA A 426 7.08 12.51 -12.57
CA ALA A 426 7.34 11.09 -12.74
C ALA A 426 6.48 10.47 -13.85
N LEU A 427 7.07 9.61 -14.68
CA LEU A 427 6.44 9.02 -15.86
C LEU A 427 5.29 8.07 -15.51
N ASP A 428 5.44 7.29 -14.44
CA ASP A 428 4.41 6.37 -13.93
C ASP A 428 3.13 7.12 -13.54
N CYS A 429 3.24 8.35 -13.02
CA CYS A 429 2.10 9.21 -12.73
C CYS A 429 1.38 9.66 -14.02
N VAL A 430 2.09 9.78 -15.14
CA VAL A 430 1.45 10.09 -16.44
C VAL A 430 0.84 8.83 -17.06
N THR A 431 1.59 7.73 -17.06
CA THR A 431 1.23 6.51 -17.79
C THR A 431 0.26 5.64 -16.99
N TRP A 432 0.63 5.23 -15.78
CA TRP A 432 -0.17 4.31 -14.96
C TRP A 432 -1.41 4.99 -14.40
N ALA A 433 -1.29 6.21 -13.87
CA ALA A 433 -2.48 6.96 -13.46
C ALA A 433 -3.34 7.34 -14.68
N GLY A 434 -2.73 7.55 -15.85
CA GLY A 434 -3.45 7.70 -17.11
C GLY A 434 -4.33 6.50 -17.45
N LEU A 435 -3.90 5.27 -17.19
CA LEU A 435 -4.73 4.08 -17.36
C LEU A 435 -5.98 4.08 -16.48
N SER A 436 -5.93 4.76 -15.31
CA SER A 436 -7.12 4.91 -14.48
C SER A 436 -8.20 5.75 -15.18
N THR A 437 -7.83 6.79 -15.93
CA THR A 437 -8.79 7.62 -16.69
C THR A 437 -9.55 6.84 -17.76
N LEU A 438 -8.94 5.80 -18.34
CA LEU A 438 -9.56 4.94 -19.35
C LEU A 438 -10.58 3.95 -18.79
N SER A 439 -10.69 3.86 -17.46
CA SER A 439 -11.70 3.06 -16.77
C SER A 439 -13.00 3.85 -16.53
N ASP A 440 -13.05 5.09 -17.01
CA ASP A 440 -14.22 5.96 -16.95
C ASP A 440 -14.39 6.70 -18.29
N ASP A 441 -15.52 6.47 -18.95
CA ASP A 441 -15.81 7.02 -20.28
C ASP A 441 -15.83 8.57 -20.29
N SER A 442 -16.05 9.22 -19.14
CA SER A 442 -16.01 10.68 -19.01
C SER A 442 -14.58 11.22 -18.98
N PHE A 443 -13.61 10.38 -18.62
CA PHE A 443 -12.21 10.74 -18.44
C PHE A 443 -11.29 10.19 -19.51
N GLY A 444 -11.75 9.22 -20.30
CA GLY A 444 -10.99 8.68 -21.42
C GLY A 444 -10.55 9.74 -22.43
N VAL A 445 -11.20 10.91 -22.47
CA VAL A 445 -10.79 12.06 -23.31
C VAL A 445 -9.41 12.63 -22.96
N PHE A 446 -8.91 12.41 -21.74
CA PHE A 446 -7.60 12.93 -21.32
C PHE A 446 -6.43 12.07 -21.78
N SER A 447 -6.67 10.83 -22.23
CA SER A 447 -5.59 9.91 -22.59
C SER A 447 -4.71 10.43 -23.72
N SER A 448 -5.29 11.14 -24.70
CA SER A 448 -4.53 11.75 -25.79
C SER A 448 -3.58 12.85 -25.30
N GLU A 449 -3.99 13.64 -24.31
CA GLU A 449 -3.13 14.67 -23.73
C GLU A 449 -2.03 14.06 -22.88
N LEU A 450 -2.33 13.02 -22.10
CA LEU A 450 -1.33 12.28 -21.33
C LEU A 450 -0.26 11.62 -22.23
N ILE A 451 -0.67 11.04 -23.37
CA ILE A 451 0.25 10.49 -24.36
C ILE A 451 1.16 11.58 -24.93
N LYS A 452 0.62 12.77 -25.26
CA LYS A 452 1.42 13.92 -25.71
C LYS A 452 2.40 14.36 -24.62
N THR A 453 1.96 14.49 -23.38
CA THR A 453 2.79 14.87 -22.25
C THR A 453 3.96 13.89 -22.05
N ALA A 454 3.70 12.59 -22.13
CA ALA A 454 4.75 11.57 -22.06
C ALA A 454 5.78 11.73 -23.19
N LEU A 455 5.31 11.89 -24.43
CA LEU A 455 6.16 12.08 -25.62
C LEU A 455 6.99 13.36 -25.57
N SER A 456 6.45 14.43 -25.00
CA SER A 456 7.13 15.73 -24.94
C SER A 456 8.16 15.82 -23.83
N ASN A 457 7.93 15.17 -22.69
CA ASN A 457 8.69 15.46 -21.46
C ASN A 457 9.55 14.30 -20.95
N TYR A 458 9.32 13.08 -21.44
CA TYR A 458 10.02 11.88 -20.96
C TYR A 458 10.65 11.06 -22.08
N LYS A 459 10.37 11.36 -23.35
CA LYS A 459 10.90 10.59 -24.47
C LYS A 459 12.42 10.68 -24.53
N VAL A 460 13.06 9.53 -24.68
CA VAL A 460 14.48 9.37 -24.96
C VAL A 460 14.62 8.71 -26.30
N ASP A 461 15.44 9.30 -27.18
CA ASP A 461 15.75 8.74 -28.49
C ASP A 461 17.23 8.38 -28.61
N ASN A 462 17.50 7.29 -29.32
CA ASN A 462 18.85 6.84 -29.65
C ASN A 462 19.76 6.58 -28.43
N ALA A 463 19.18 6.11 -27.32
CA ALA A 463 19.94 5.65 -26.17
C ALA A 463 20.87 4.52 -26.58
N LYS A 464 22.07 4.50 -26.01
CA LYS A 464 23.10 3.48 -26.29
C LYS A 464 23.25 2.55 -25.10
N LEU A 465 23.51 1.28 -25.38
CA LEU A 465 23.89 0.28 -24.40
C LEU A 465 25.38 -0.03 -24.55
N VAL A 466 26.20 0.55 -23.69
CA VAL A 466 27.66 0.46 -23.76
C VAL A 466 28.25 -0.10 -22.48
N THR A 467 29.40 -0.76 -22.60
CA THR A 467 30.17 -1.22 -21.44
C THR A 467 30.93 -0.08 -20.76
N SER A 468 31.09 -0.15 -19.45
CA SER A 468 31.82 0.80 -18.63
C SER A 468 32.28 0.15 -17.32
N GLU A 469 33.49 0.48 -16.88
CA GLU A 469 34.05 0.06 -15.59
C GLU A 469 33.90 1.14 -14.49
N VAL A 470 33.34 2.31 -14.82
CA VAL A 470 33.10 3.37 -13.83
C VAL A 470 32.02 2.91 -12.89
N THR A 471 32.26 2.92 -11.57
CA THR A 471 31.37 2.35 -10.54
C THR A 471 29.90 2.74 -10.70
N ASN A 472 29.60 4.03 -10.83
CA ASN A 472 28.23 4.54 -10.96
C ASN A 472 27.63 4.36 -12.38
N ARG A 473 28.42 3.80 -13.30
CA ARG A 473 28.08 3.49 -14.69
C ARG A 473 28.40 2.05 -15.04
N PHE A 474 28.52 1.18 -14.03
CA PHE A 474 29.14 -0.11 -14.25
C PHE A 474 28.25 -0.97 -15.15
N ASN A 475 28.88 -1.57 -16.15
CA ASN A 475 28.28 -2.54 -17.06
C ASN A 475 29.42 -3.18 -17.85
N LYS A 476 29.76 -4.44 -17.61
CA LYS A 476 30.75 -5.17 -18.43
C LYS A 476 30.14 -6.27 -19.28
N ASP A 477 28.91 -6.66 -18.93
CA ASP A 477 28.24 -7.82 -19.52
C ASP A 477 27.43 -7.44 -20.76
N TYR A 478 26.62 -6.40 -20.68
CA TYR A 478 25.61 -6.13 -21.71
C TYR A 478 26.08 -5.06 -22.70
N SER A 479 25.86 -5.30 -23.99
CA SER A 479 26.17 -4.32 -25.05
C SER A 479 25.26 -4.51 -26.27
N SER A 480 25.13 -3.45 -27.08
CA SER A 480 24.48 -3.54 -28.39
C SER A 480 25.00 -2.48 -29.35
N GLU A 481 25.12 -2.84 -30.63
CA GLU A 481 25.40 -1.88 -31.72
C GLU A 481 24.16 -1.09 -32.14
N GLN A 482 22.98 -1.53 -31.72
CA GLN A 482 21.72 -0.82 -31.96
C GLN A 482 21.54 0.31 -30.96
N THR A 483 20.72 1.28 -31.35
CA THR A 483 20.21 2.31 -30.43
C THR A 483 18.76 2.03 -30.06
N PHE A 484 18.34 2.56 -28.92
CA PHE A 484 17.04 2.31 -28.32
C PHE A 484 16.27 3.62 -28.13
N SER A 485 14.96 3.57 -28.33
CA SER A 485 14.04 4.67 -28.00
C SER A 485 13.01 4.22 -26.98
N GLY A 486 12.66 5.11 -26.06
CA GLY A 486 11.70 4.83 -24.99
C GLY A 486 11.49 6.04 -24.12
N PHE A 487 11.33 5.84 -22.82
CA PHE A 487 11.03 6.91 -21.88
C PHE A 487 11.89 6.82 -20.61
N LYS A 488 12.29 7.99 -20.10
CA LYS A 488 12.99 8.12 -18.82
C LYS A 488 12.00 8.19 -17.65
N PRO A 489 12.41 7.77 -16.45
CA PRO A 489 11.51 7.67 -15.30
C PRO A 489 11.06 9.05 -14.78
N TYR A 490 11.93 10.05 -14.84
CA TYR A 490 11.68 11.37 -14.29
C TYR A 490 12.01 12.48 -15.29
N SER A 491 11.27 13.59 -15.21
CA SER A 491 11.58 14.83 -15.94
C SER A 491 12.23 15.85 -15.02
N ASP A 492 13.19 16.61 -15.53
CA ASP A 492 13.85 17.71 -14.82
C ASP A 492 12.97 18.98 -14.73
N LEU A 493 11.81 18.97 -15.38
CA LEU A 493 10.81 20.03 -15.29
C LEU A 493 10.30 20.24 -13.86
N GLY A 494 10.04 21.50 -13.51
CA GLY A 494 9.53 21.87 -12.18
C GLY A 494 10.54 21.75 -11.04
N GLY A 495 11.77 21.31 -11.29
CA GLY A 495 12.88 21.28 -10.33
C GLY A 495 12.93 20.05 -9.42
N GLY A 496 11.87 19.23 -9.35
CA GLY A 496 11.78 18.07 -8.46
C GLY A 496 12.81 16.97 -8.72
N TYR A 497 13.18 16.76 -9.99
CA TYR A 497 14.18 15.77 -10.43
C TYR A 497 15.26 16.41 -11.31
N THR A 498 15.80 17.55 -10.84
CA THR A 498 16.89 18.24 -11.55
C THR A 498 18.07 17.29 -11.77
N GLY A 499 18.51 17.14 -13.02
CA GLY A 499 19.59 16.23 -13.39
C GLY A 499 19.17 14.78 -13.65
N SER A 500 17.86 14.53 -13.84
CA SER A 500 17.33 13.22 -14.20
C SER A 500 18.07 12.60 -15.39
N PRO A 501 18.44 11.32 -15.31
CA PRO A 501 19.19 10.64 -16.36
C PRO A 501 18.39 10.46 -17.66
N ASP A 502 19.03 10.73 -18.79
CA ASP A 502 18.50 10.36 -20.12
C ASP A 502 18.78 8.89 -20.42
N ILE A 503 18.01 8.02 -19.77
CA ILE A 503 18.00 6.57 -19.97
C ILE A 503 16.64 6.11 -20.46
N VAL A 504 16.61 5.01 -21.20
CA VAL A 504 15.38 4.28 -21.44
C VAL A 504 15.14 3.37 -20.24
N TRP A 505 14.07 3.63 -19.50
CA TRP A 505 13.57 2.78 -18.43
C TRP A 505 12.49 1.85 -18.99
N SER A 506 12.76 0.56 -18.95
CA SER A 506 11.97 -0.44 -19.68
C SER A 506 10.53 -0.51 -19.16
N GLU A 507 10.36 -0.57 -17.84
CA GLU A 507 9.06 -0.65 -17.20
C GLU A 507 8.18 0.57 -17.51
N GLY A 508 8.69 1.79 -17.35
CA GLY A 508 7.94 2.99 -17.69
C GLY A 508 7.58 3.08 -19.17
N THR A 509 8.48 2.63 -20.04
CA THR A 509 8.22 2.53 -21.49
C THR A 509 7.09 1.53 -21.78
N LEU A 510 7.07 0.38 -21.09
CA LEU A 510 5.99 -0.61 -21.20
C LEU A 510 4.67 -0.09 -20.59
N GLY A 511 4.73 0.74 -19.54
CA GLY A 511 3.59 1.51 -19.04
C GLY A 511 2.98 2.44 -20.08
N PHE A 512 3.83 3.16 -20.83
CA PHE A 512 3.40 3.99 -21.96
C PHE A 512 2.79 3.13 -23.09
N VAL A 513 3.40 2.00 -23.44
CA VAL A 513 2.85 1.06 -24.43
C VAL A 513 1.43 0.64 -24.05
N LEU A 514 1.20 0.28 -22.78
CA LEU A 514 -0.14 -0.10 -22.31
C LEU A 514 -1.15 1.05 -22.44
N LEU A 515 -0.74 2.28 -22.12
CA LEU A 515 -1.59 3.46 -22.28
C LEU A 515 -1.97 3.66 -23.75
N CYS A 516 -1.01 3.53 -24.67
CA CYS A 516 -1.25 3.62 -26.11
C CYS A 516 -2.20 2.51 -26.60
N MET A 517 -1.94 1.24 -26.24
CA MET A 517 -2.80 0.10 -26.59
C MET A 517 -4.26 0.36 -26.20
N ARG A 518 -4.49 0.88 -24.99
CA ARG A 518 -5.86 1.12 -24.49
C ARG A 518 -6.50 2.40 -25.01
N SER A 519 -5.69 3.35 -25.46
CA SER A 519 -6.17 4.58 -26.09
C SER A 519 -6.41 4.41 -27.60
N GLY A 520 -6.06 3.25 -28.17
CA GLY A 520 -6.16 2.98 -29.61
C GLY A 520 -4.99 3.51 -30.44
N GLU A 521 -3.93 3.98 -29.80
CA GLU A 521 -2.71 4.49 -30.43
C GLU A 521 -1.74 3.34 -30.78
N ASN A 522 -2.22 2.40 -31.59
CA ASN A 522 -1.55 1.12 -31.85
C ASN A 522 -0.17 1.28 -32.49
N ASP A 523 0.01 2.24 -33.41
CA ASP A 523 1.31 2.47 -34.06
C ASP A 523 2.40 2.88 -33.06
N LEU A 524 2.03 3.69 -32.06
CA LEU A 524 2.94 4.06 -30.96
C LEU A 524 3.20 2.87 -30.04
N ALA A 525 2.16 2.11 -29.70
CA ALA A 525 2.30 0.91 -28.88
C ALA A 525 3.26 -0.10 -29.53
N ASP A 526 3.05 -0.44 -30.80
CA ASP A 526 3.86 -1.42 -31.54
C ASP A 526 5.32 -0.96 -31.67
N LYS A 527 5.53 0.33 -31.95
CA LYS A 527 6.87 0.90 -32.01
C LYS A 527 7.63 0.69 -30.71
N TYR A 528 7.09 1.15 -29.58
CA TYR A 528 7.81 1.12 -28.31
C TYR A 528 7.84 -0.28 -27.70
N LEU A 529 6.87 -1.15 -27.99
CA LEU A 529 6.94 -2.57 -27.64
C LEU A 529 8.14 -3.23 -28.33
N SER A 530 8.32 -2.97 -29.63
CA SER A 530 9.46 -3.50 -30.40
C SER A 530 10.81 -2.98 -29.86
N GLU A 531 10.88 -1.73 -29.41
CA GLU A 531 12.08 -1.21 -28.73
C GLU A 531 12.44 -1.98 -27.45
N MET A 532 11.43 -2.39 -26.68
CA MET A 532 11.64 -3.21 -25.47
C MET A 532 12.01 -4.66 -25.79
N GLU A 533 11.47 -5.22 -26.87
CA GLU A 533 11.89 -6.53 -27.38
C GLU A 533 13.36 -6.53 -27.80
N LYS A 534 13.86 -5.42 -28.38
CA LYS A 534 15.30 -5.28 -28.68
C LYS A 534 16.15 -5.30 -27.40
N LEU A 535 15.66 -4.72 -26.30
CA LEU A 535 16.34 -4.75 -24.99
C LEU A 535 16.34 -6.13 -24.33
N GLN A 536 15.50 -7.05 -24.80
CA GLN A 536 15.56 -8.47 -24.41
C GLN A 536 16.64 -9.25 -25.18
N SER A 537 17.06 -8.77 -26.35
CA SER A 537 17.92 -9.50 -27.30
C SER A 537 19.24 -8.75 -27.53
N VAL A 538 19.98 -8.52 -26.44
CA VAL A 538 21.27 -7.81 -26.44
C VAL A 538 22.43 -8.79 -26.29
N ASN A 539 23.67 -8.35 -26.48
CA ASN A 539 24.80 -9.25 -26.27
C ASN A 539 24.85 -9.72 -24.81
N ASN A 540 25.06 -11.02 -24.61
CA ASN A 540 25.11 -11.72 -23.32
C ASN A 540 23.79 -11.72 -22.52
N ASP A 541 22.64 -11.56 -23.19
CA ASP A 541 21.34 -11.77 -22.54
C ASP A 541 21.11 -13.24 -22.15
N SER A 542 20.30 -13.44 -21.10
CA SER A 542 19.80 -14.73 -20.66
C SER A 542 18.33 -14.97 -21.06
N GLY A 543 17.76 -14.05 -21.85
CA GLY A 543 16.35 -13.96 -22.21
C GLY A 543 15.52 -13.05 -21.30
N GLY A 544 16.12 -12.43 -20.28
CA GLY A 544 15.49 -11.41 -19.46
C GLY A 544 15.50 -10.03 -20.13
N VAL A 545 14.63 -9.12 -19.69
CA VAL A 545 14.62 -7.73 -20.18
C VAL A 545 15.44 -6.87 -19.21
N LEU A 546 16.37 -6.10 -19.76
CA LEU A 546 17.16 -5.14 -18.98
C LEU A 546 16.25 -4.08 -18.32
N TYR A 547 16.59 -3.67 -17.11
CA TYR A 547 15.87 -2.64 -16.36
C TYR A 547 16.02 -1.25 -17.00
N SER A 548 17.24 -0.89 -17.42
CA SER A 548 17.51 0.33 -18.17
C SER A 548 18.67 0.19 -19.17
N THR A 549 18.82 1.16 -20.07
CA THR A 549 19.95 1.22 -21.03
C THR A 549 21.29 1.61 -20.43
N ALA A 550 21.32 2.16 -19.22
CA ALA A 550 22.56 2.56 -18.55
C ALA A 550 22.41 2.57 -17.02
N THR A 551 23.50 2.23 -16.33
CA THR A 551 23.59 2.27 -14.88
C THR A 551 23.79 3.73 -14.44
N TYR A 552 23.01 4.16 -13.45
CA TYR A 552 23.12 5.35 -12.62
C TYR A 552 23.02 4.87 -11.17
N GLY A 553 24.11 4.30 -10.63
CA GLY A 553 24.13 3.63 -9.32
C GLY A 553 24.16 4.57 -8.11
N GLU A 554 24.23 5.87 -8.34
CA GLU A 554 24.18 6.90 -7.31
C GLU A 554 22.74 7.27 -6.92
N LEU A 555 22.55 7.66 -5.66
CA LEU A 555 21.32 8.34 -5.24
C LEU A 555 21.16 9.68 -5.98
N PRO A 556 19.92 10.09 -6.27
CA PRO A 556 18.66 9.40 -5.98
C PRO A 556 18.18 8.45 -7.10
N TRP A 557 19.05 8.06 -8.03
CA TRP A 557 18.63 7.42 -9.29
C TRP A 557 18.54 5.90 -9.19
N GLU A 558 19.61 5.24 -8.74
CA GLU A 558 19.67 3.78 -8.53
C GLU A 558 19.12 2.92 -9.71
N PHE A 559 19.43 3.34 -10.95
CA PHE A 559 19.10 2.56 -12.15
C PHE A 559 20.30 1.69 -12.54
N HIS A 560 20.03 0.47 -13.02
CA HIS A 560 21.06 -0.50 -13.35
C HIS A 560 20.77 -1.23 -14.65
N VAL A 561 21.83 -1.59 -15.39
CA VAL A 561 21.75 -2.44 -16.59
C VAL A 561 21.70 -3.91 -16.19
N TRP A 562 20.66 -4.30 -15.45
CA TRP A 562 20.46 -5.69 -15.03
C TRP A 562 19.16 -6.23 -15.61
N GLU A 563 19.15 -7.51 -15.97
CA GLU A 563 17.89 -8.18 -16.25
C GLU A 563 17.07 -8.24 -14.95
N CYS A 564 15.75 -8.01 -15.05
CA CYS A 564 14.89 -8.00 -13.88
C CYS A 564 13.52 -8.63 -14.13
N VAL A 565 12.91 -9.11 -13.04
CA VAL A 565 11.56 -9.71 -13.05
C VAL A 565 10.53 -8.71 -13.56
N THR A 566 10.66 -7.45 -13.17
CA THR A 566 9.71 -6.39 -13.48
C THR A 566 9.63 -6.11 -14.98
N SER A 567 10.72 -5.70 -15.62
CA SER A 567 10.74 -5.44 -17.07
C SER A 567 10.30 -6.66 -17.88
N THR A 568 10.74 -7.85 -17.48
CA THR A 568 10.40 -9.12 -18.15
C THR A 568 8.92 -9.45 -18.01
N SER A 569 8.35 -9.27 -16.81
CA SER A 569 6.92 -9.51 -16.56
C SER A 569 6.05 -8.54 -17.34
N TRP A 570 6.38 -7.25 -17.35
CA TRP A 570 5.64 -6.26 -18.12
C TRP A 570 5.65 -6.59 -19.62
N LEU A 571 6.82 -6.90 -20.20
CA LEU A 571 6.90 -7.26 -21.62
C LEU A 571 6.09 -8.53 -21.92
N TYR A 572 6.23 -9.57 -21.10
CA TYR A 572 5.48 -10.81 -21.25
C TYR A 572 3.97 -10.57 -21.16
N LEU A 573 3.52 -9.84 -20.15
CA LEU A 573 2.11 -9.59 -19.91
C LEU A 573 1.49 -8.73 -21.03
N LEU A 574 2.19 -7.72 -21.55
CA LEU A 574 1.66 -6.94 -22.68
C LEU A 574 1.48 -7.77 -23.95
N LYS A 575 2.37 -8.73 -24.20
CA LYS A 575 2.28 -9.61 -25.37
C LYS A 575 1.21 -10.68 -25.24
N ASN A 576 0.92 -11.14 -24.02
CA ASN A 576 0.09 -12.32 -23.80
C ASN A 576 -1.28 -12.01 -23.16
N ASN A 577 -1.35 -10.98 -22.31
CA ASN A 577 -2.54 -10.64 -21.52
C ASN A 577 -2.48 -9.20 -20.95
N PRO A 578 -2.47 -8.16 -21.79
CA PRO A 578 -2.26 -6.76 -21.36
C PRO A 578 -3.31 -6.26 -20.36
N ASP A 579 -4.50 -6.85 -20.36
CA ASP A 579 -5.58 -6.46 -19.45
C ASP A 579 -5.32 -6.82 -17.99
N VAL A 580 -4.38 -7.73 -17.71
CA VAL A 580 -4.09 -8.15 -16.33
C VAL A 580 -3.32 -7.12 -15.51
N LEU A 581 -2.46 -6.32 -16.15
CA LEU A 581 -1.65 -5.33 -15.43
C LEU A 581 -2.54 -4.29 -14.75
N PHE A 582 -3.55 -3.78 -15.46
CA PHE A 582 -4.54 -2.84 -14.92
C PHE A 582 -5.94 -3.31 -15.29
N PRO A 583 -6.67 -4.08 -14.47
CA PRO A 583 -7.97 -4.59 -14.88
C PRO A 583 -8.93 -3.46 -15.27
N LYS A 584 -9.55 -3.54 -16.46
CA LYS A 584 -10.60 -2.58 -16.86
C LYS A 584 -11.78 -2.72 -15.90
N MET A 585 -12.16 -1.62 -15.29
CA MET A 585 -13.31 -1.51 -14.41
C MET A 585 -14.24 -0.43 -14.96
N SER A 586 -15.54 -0.55 -14.68
CA SER A 586 -16.48 0.53 -14.93
C SER A 586 -16.74 1.21 -13.60
N TYR A 587 -16.27 2.43 -13.45
CA TYR A 587 -16.67 3.28 -12.34
C TYR A 587 -17.95 4.01 -12.73
N SER A 588 -18.88 4.10 -11.79
CA SER A 588 -20.10 4.84 -12.04
C SER A 588 -19.82 6.33 -12.02
N THR A 589 -20.04 6.99 -13.16
CA THR A 589 -20.02 8.43 -13.36
C THR A 589 -21.26 9.09 -12.75
N TYR A 590 -21.50 8.89 -11.45
CA TYR A 590 -22.61 9.55 -10.78
C TYR A 590 -22.26 11.02 -10.55
N GLY A 591 -22.64 11.88 -11.50
CA GLY A 591 -22.62 13.34 -11.36
C GLY A 591 -21.24 14.02 -11.43
N ASN A 592 -20.16 13.25 -11.59
CA ASN A 592 -18.78 13.71 -11.43
C ASN A 592 -18.11 14.10 -12.76
N ASP A 593 -18.58 15.16 -13.40
CA ASP A 593 -17.80 15.82 -14.45
C ASP A 593 -16.95 16.94 -13.82
N PRO A 594 -15.63 16.78 -13.65
CA PRO A 594 -14.76 17.79 -13.08
C PRO A 594 -14.48 18.96 -14.03
N GLN A 595 -14.82 18.87 -15.33
CA GLN A 595 -14.95 20.08 -16.14
C GLN A 595 -16.13 20.90 -15.64
N LEU A 596 -17.27 20.25 -15.32
CA LEU A 596 -18.41 20.91 -14.67
C LEU A 596 -18.06 21.41 -13.25
N LEU A 597 -17.25 20.69 -12.45
CA LEU A 597 -16.78 21.16 -11.13
C LEU A 597 -15.83 22.35 -11.24
N ASN A 598 -14.76 22.25 -12.02
CA ASN A 598 -13.80 23.34 -12.23
C ASN A 598 -14.50 24.56 -12.85
N ARG A 599 -15.44 24.36 -13.77
CA ARG A 599 -16.28 25.45 -14.31
C ARG A 599 -17.22 26.01 -13.26
N ALA A 600 -17.82 25.18 -12.40
CA ALA A 600 -18.63 25.67 -11.28
C ALA A 600 -17.78 26.49 -10.30
N GLU A 601 -16.56 26.05 -9.97
CA GLU A 601 -15.59 26.80 -9.17
C GLU A 601 -15.18 28.12 -9.85
N GLN A 602 -14.91 28.10 -11.15
CA GLN A 602 -14.64 29.31 -11.93
C GLN A 602 -15.84 30.27 -11.97
N ILE A 603 -17.06 29.76 -12.14
CA ILE A 603 -18.30 30.54 -12.10
C ILE A 603 -18.47 31.16 -10.71
N ILE A 604 -18.30 30.37 -9.64
CA ILE A 604 -18.38 30.84 -8.25
C ILE A 604 -17.32 31.90 -7.97
N SER A 605 -16.10 31.73 -8.46
CA SER A 605 -15.02 32.73 -8.29
C SER A 605 -15.31 34.07 -8.98
N LYS A 606 -16.19 34.06 -9.99
CA LYS A 606 -16.66 35.26 -10.69
C LYS A 606 -17.89 35.88 -10.04
N ILE A 607 -18.54 35.22 -9.07
CA ILE A 607 -19.63 35.80 -8.30
C ILE A 607 -19.02 36.84 -7.33
N PRO A 608 -19.39 38.13 -7.43
CA PRO A 608 -18.84 39.15 -6.56
C PRO A 608 -19.35 38.97 -5.12
N LEU A 609 -18.54 38.36 -4.27
CA LEU A 609 -18.82 38.21 -2.83
C LEU A 609 -18.44 39.50 -2.08
N THR A 610 -19.27 39.94 -1.13
CA THR A 610 -18.92 41.03 -0.21
C THR A 610 -17.93 40.54 0.84
N SER A 611 -17.13 41.46 1.41
CA SER A 611 -16.16 41.13 2.46
C SER A 611 -16.84 40.41 3.63
N GLY A 612 -16.41 39.18 3.93
CA GLY A 612 -16.94 38.35 5.03
C GLY A 612 -17.84 37.18 4.59
N LEU A 613 -18.14 37.03 3.30
CA LEU A 613 -18.84 35.85 2.75
C LEU A 613 -17.85 34.93 2.01
N LYS A 614 -17.96 33.62 2.25
CA LYS A 614 -17.27 32.57 1.49
C LYS A 614 -18.32 31.72 0.77
N ALA A 615 -18.17 31.55 -0.53
CA ALA A 615 -18.91 30.55 -1.29
C ALA A 615 -18.04 29.30 -1.42
N SER A 616 -18.63 28.15 -1.14
CA SER A 616 -18.02 26.82 -1.19
C SER A 616 -18.93 25.89 -1.98
N LEU A 617 -18.34 24.89 -2.65
CA LEU A 617 -19.10 23.79 -3.24
C LEU A 617 -19.08 22.64 -2.24
N ASP A 618 -20.25 22.25 -1.77
CA ASP A 618 -20.41 21.19 -0.79
C ASP A 618 -21.04 19.96 -1.44
N TRP A 619 -20.40 18.82 -1.24
CA TRP A 619 -20.90 17.51 -1.65
C TRP A 619 -21.58 16.88 -0.46
N LYS A 620 -22.90 16.65 -0.53
CA LYS A 620 -23.56 15.83 0.48
C LYS A 620 -23.67 14.39 0.01
N ASP A 621 -23.04 13.50 0.75
CA ASP A 621 -23.28 12.07 0.67
C ASP A 621 -24.73 11.82 1.11
N ASN A 622 -25.51 11.14 0.27
CA ASN A 622 -26.92 10.88 0.55
C ASN A 622 -27.10 9.76 1.59
N GLY A 623 -26.02 9.15 2.08
CA GLY A 623 -26.03 8.18 3.19
C GLY A 623 -26.74 6.86 2.93
N VAL A 624 -27.32 6.66 1.73
CA VAL A 624 -28.17 5.49 1.42
C VAL A 624 -27.57 4.56 0.37
N SER A 625 -26.47 4.89 -0.31
CA SER A 625 -25.97 4.01 -1.39
C SER A 625 -24.49 4.10 -1.79
N GLY A 626 -23.63 4.87 -1.11
CA GLY A 626 -22.28 5.15 -1.64
C GLY A 626 -22.30 5.97 -2.94
N ASN A 627 -23.47 6.44 -3.36
CA ASN A 627 -23.63 7.38 -4.47
C ASN A 627 -23.38 8.80 -3.95
N VAL A 628 -22.42 9.48 -4.56
CA VAL A 628 -22.15 10.90 -4.33
C VAL A 628 -23.35 11.72 -4.85
N GLY A 629 -23.97 12.54 -3.99
CA GLY A 629 -25.17 13.33 -4.28
C GLY A 629 -24.90 14.60 -5.11
N PRO A 630 -25.91 15.42 -5.46
CA PRO A 630 -25.69 16.64 -6.25
C PRO A 630 -24.78 17.66 -5.53
N PHE A 631 -24.08 18.50 -6.30
CA PHE A 631 -23.30 19.62 -5.75
C PHE A 631 -24.22 20.71 -5.20
N TYR A 632 -23.84 21.29 -4.06
CA TYR A 632 -24.52 22.45 -3.47
C TYR A 632 -23.56 23.65 -3.43
N VAL A 633 -24.00 24.82 -3.91
CA VAL A 633 -23.29 26.07 -3.62
C VAL A 633 -23.68 26.52 -2.21
N HIS A 634 -22.76 26.40 -1.26
CA HIS A 634 -22.90 26.81 0.12
C HIS A 634 -22.23 28.17 0.35
N VAL A 635 -23.01 29.20 0.64
CA VAL A 635 -22.50 30.55 0.97
C VAL A 635 -22.61 30.77 2.47
N SER A 636 -21.49 30.85 3.17
CA SER A 636 -21.41 31.07 4.62
C SER A 636 -20.80 32.42 4.95
N ALA A 637 -21.33 33.08 5.98
CA ALA A 637 -20.72 34.25 6.60
C ALA A 637 -19.73 33.78 7.68
N GLU A 638 -18.55 34.40 7.79
CA GLU A 638 -17.62 34.08 8.88
C GLU A 638 -18.29 34.35 10.24
N GLU A 639 -18.05 33.42 11.18
CA GLU A 639 -18.58 33.43 12.54
C GLU A 639 -18.35 34.79 13.20
N SER A 640 -19.43 35.58 13.30
CA SER A 640 -19.66 36.80 14.10
C SER A 640 -20.42 37.89 13.34
N SER A 641 -20.67 37.74 12.04
CA SER A 641 -21.46 38.73 11.29
C SER A 641 -22.96 38.42 11.34
N SER A 642 -23.71 39.25 12.07
CA SER A 642 -25.17 39.30 11.94
C SER A 642 -25.50 39.63 10.48
N VAL A 643 -26.02 38.66 9.74
CA VAL A 643 -26.34 38.80 8.32
C VAL A 643 -27.55 39.72 8.16
N THR A 644 -27.32 41.00 7.88
CA THR A 644 -28.29 41.84 7.18
C THR A 644 -28.18 41.52 5.68
N ALA A 645 -29.26 40.99 5.12
CA ALA A 645 -29.35 40.52 3.74
C ALA A 645 -29.32 41.69 2.74
N ASP A 646 -28.15 42.28 2.52
CA ASP A 646 -28.04 43.41 1.59
C ASP A 646 -27.51 43.03 0.20
N LYS A 647 -26.88 41.85 -0.02
CA LYS A 647 -26.38 41.49 -1.37
C LYS A 647 -26.40 39.99 -1.68
N TYR A 648 -27.60 39.50 -1.93
CA TYR A 648 -27.87 38.48 -2.96
C TYR A 648 -28.36 39.24 -4.22
N TYR A 649 -28.46 38.61 -5.40
CA TYR A 649 -29.14 39.29 -6.53
C TYR A 649 -30.61 39.50 -6.14
N ASP A 650 -30.90 40.67 -5.59
CA ASP A 650 -32.26 41.06 -5.24
C ASP A 650 -32.98 41.39 -6.54
N PHE A 651 -33.82 40.46 -6.97
CA PHE A 651 -34.73 40.68 -8.06
C PHE A 651 -36.04 41.18 -7.47
N ASP A 652 -36.26 42.49 -7.56
CA ASP A 652 -37.52 43.09 -7.15
C ASP A 652 -38.61 42.62 -8.13
N ILE A 653 -39.54 41.79 -7.67
CA ILE A 653 -40.66 41.26 -8.48
C ILE A 653 -41.67 42.39 -8.66
N ASN A 654 -41.34 43.36 -9.52
CA ASN A 654 -42.24 44.43 -9.89
C ASN A 654 -43.18 43.92 -10.99
N ASN A 655 -44.46 43.76 -10.65
CA ASN A 655 -45.52 43.34 -11.58
C ASN A 655 -45.35 41.95 -12.22
N GLY A 656 -44.75 40.98 -11.51
CA GLY A 656 -44.68 39.58 -11.96
C GLY A 656 -43.61 39.28 -13.02
N SER A 657 -42.60 40.13 -13.14
CA SER A 657 -41.48 40.02 -14.09
C SER A 657 -40.14 40.12 -13.35
N ILE A 658 -39.15 39.32 -13.75
CA ILE A 658 -37.78 39.34 -13.21
C ILE A 658 -36.82 39.86 -14.28
N ASP A 659 -36.02 40.87 -13.94
CA ASP A 659 -34.92 41.35 -14.80
C ASP A 659 -33.69 40.46 -14.61
N LEU A 660 -33.44 39.56 -15.57
CA LEU A 660 -32.35 38.57 -15.52
C LEU A 660 -31.04 39.05 -16.14
N SER A 661 -30.96 40.32 -16.60
CA SER A 661 -29.80 40.88 -17.31
C SER A 661 -28.45 40.70 -16.60
N LYS A 662 -28.46 40.56 -15.27
CA LYS A 662 -27.26 40.36 -14.45
C LYS A 662 -26.67 38.94 -14.49
N ILE A 663 -27.42 37.95 -15.00
CA ILE A 663 -26.97 36.55 -15.12
C ILE A 663 -27.16 35.98 -16.54
N GLU A 664 -27.67 36.78 -17.47
CA GLU A 664 -27.91 36.41 -18.87
C GLU A 664 -26.64 35.89 -19.56
N ASP A 665 -25.49 36.51 -19.33
CA ASP A 665 -24.23 36.04 -19.94
C ASP A 665 -23.85 34.65 -19.44
N SER A 666 -23.97 34.40 -18.13
CA SER A 666 -23.62 33.12 -17.51
C SER A 666 -24.56 31.98 -17.90
N VAL A 667 -25.87 32.26 -18.02
CA VAL A 667 -26.85 31.27 -18.46
C VAL A 667 -26.77 31.05 -19.98
N GLY A 668 -26.45 32.10 -20.75
CA GLY A 668 -26.25 32.03 -22.19
C GLY A 668 -25.09 31.12 -22.60
N GLU A 669 -23.97 31.16 -21.86
CA GLU A 669 -22.83 30.25 -22.07
C GLU A 669 -23.22 28.78 -21.84
N ILE A 670 -23.99 28.48 -20.78
CA ILE A 670 -24.47 27.12 -20.46
C ILE A 670 -25.38 26.58 -21.57
N ILE A 671 -26.32 27.41 -22.06
CA ILE A 671 -27.25 27.03 -23.13
C ILE A 671 -26.49 26.75 -24.44
N LYS A 672 -25.49 27.59 -24.75
CA LYS A 672 -24.67 27.47 -25.97
C LYS A 672 -23.81 26.20 -25.97
N GLU A 673 -23.22 25.83 -24.84
CA GLU A 673 -22.35 24.64 -24.75
C GLU A 673 -23.13 23.33 -24.64
N THR A 674 -24.27 23.31 -23.95
CA THR A 674 -25.09 22.10 -23.82
C THR A 674 -25.95 21.82 -25.04
N GLY A 675 -26.21 22.83 -25.87
CA GLY A 675 -27.11 22.75 -27.03
C GLY A 675 -28.58 22.52 -26.64
N LYS A 676 -28.95 22.76 -25.37
CA LYS A 676 -30.27 22.43 -24.81
C LYS A 676 -30.98 23.67 -24.25
N GLY A 677 -32.21 23.90 -24.73
CA GLY A 677 -33.09 25.01 -24.31
C GLY A 677 -32.78 26.34 -24.99
N SER A 678 -33.54 27.39 -24.66
CA SER A 678 -33.28 28.77 -25.09
C SER A 678 -33.34 29.74 -23.90
N MET A 679 -32.64 30.88 -24.01
CA MET A 679 -32.72 31.94 -23.00
C MET A 679 -34.17 32.41 -22.82
N SER A 680 -34.95 32.42 -23.90
CA SER A 680 -36.38 32.75 -23.87
C SER A 680 -37.20 31.79 -23.01
N ASP A 681 -36.93 30.48 -23.09
CA ASP A 681 -37.63 29.48 -22.28
C ASP A 681 -37.25 29.60 -20.80
N PHE A 682 -35.99 29.91 -20.53
CA PHE A 682 -35.48 30.16 -19.19
C PHE A 682 -36.13 31.40 -18.55
N VAL A 683 -36.14 32.53 -19.27
CA VAL A 683 -36.81 33.77 -18.85
C VAL A 683 -38.32 33.54 -18.66
N GLY A 684 -38.95 32.82 -19.59
CA GLY A 684 -40.39 32.51 -19.54
C GLY A 684 -40.77 31.69 -18.30
N LEU A 685 -39.98 30.69 -17.94
CA LEU A 685 -40.19 29.88 -16.74
C LEU A 685 -40.05 30.71 -15.46
N PHE A 686 -39.01 31.54 -15.37
CA PHE A 686 -38.76 32.40 -14.21
C PHE A 686 -39.86 33.44 -14.02
N ASN A 687 -40.32 34.08 -15.09
CA ASN A 687 -41.47 34.98 -15.04
C ASN A 687 -42.77 34.24 -14.66
N GLY A 688 -42.92 32.97 -15.07
CA GLY A 688 -44.02 32.13 -14.61
C GLY A 688 -43.98 31.81 -13.11
N ILE A 689 -42.78 31.65 -12.53
CA ILE A 689 -42.57 31.49 -11.09
C ILE A 689 -42.83 32.82 -10.36
N ALA A 690 -42.34 33.94 -10.90
CA ALA A 690 -42.56 35.28 -10.37
C ALA A 690 -44.05 35.64 -10.30
N ALA A 691 -44.83 35.26 -11.32
CA ALA A 691 -46.27 35.47 -11.34
C ALA A 691 -47.03 34.71 -10.23
N LYS A 692 -46.44 33.66 -9.64
CA LYS A 692 -47.02 32.90 -8.52
C LYS A 692 -46.63 33.44 -7.14
N VAL A 693 -45.72 34.42 -7.07
CA VAL A 693 -45.20 34.99 -5.82
C VAL A 693 -45.54 36.48 -5.79
N GLU A 694 -46.55 36.88 -5.02
CA GLU A 694 -47.06 38.28 -5.01
C GLU A 694 -46.04 39.32 -4.54
N LYS A 695 -45.09 38.94 -3.67
CA LYS A 695 -43.96 39.76 -3.20
C LYS A 695 -42.93 38.88 -2.48
N GLY A 696 -41.64 39.02 -2.78
CA GLY A 696 -40.59 38.26 -2.11
C GLY A 696 -39.23 38.31 -2.81
N ASN A 697 -38.21 37.80 -2.13
CA ASN A 697 -36.85 37.74 -2.66
C ASN A 697 -36.62 36.37 -3.31
N LEU A 698 -36.04 36.38 -4.51
CA LEU A 698 -35.75 35.18 -5.30
C LEU A 698 -34.27 34.83 -5.20
N PHE A 699 -33.95 33.62 -4.75
CA PHE A 699 -32.58 33.10 -4.70
C PHE A 699 -32.42 32.01 -5.76
N VAL A 700 -31.39 32.13 -6.60
CA VAL A 700 -31.12 31.16 -7.68
C VAL A 700 -29.82 30.43 -7.37
N GLY A 701 -29.90 29.11 -7.18
CA GLY A 701 -28.75 28.21 -7.11
C GLY A 701 -28.72 27.31 -8.35
N ILE A 702 -27.57 27.20 -9.00
CA ILE A 702 -27.39 26.27 -10.11
C ILE A 702 -26.94 24.94 -9.52
N ALA A 703 -27.61 23.84 -9.86
CA ALA A 703 -27.24 22.49 -9.47
C ALA A 703 -27.12 21.58 -10.72
N PRO A 704 -26.40 20.46 -10.64
CA PRO A 704 -26.58 19.35 -11.57
C PRO A 704 -27.73 18.44 -11.11
N GLY A 705 -28.39 17.80 -12.08
CA GLY A 705 -29.68 17.10 -11.90
C GLY A 705 -29.66 15.89 -10.95
N ILE A 706 -30.85 15.46 -10.53
CA ILE A 706 -31.05 14.33 -9.61
C ILE A 706 -30.94 12.99 -10.38
N PRO A 707 -30.29 11.95 -9.84
CA PRO A 707 -30.04 10.67 -10.52
C PRO A 707 -31.30 9.88 -10.95
N GLU A 708 -32.44 10.11 -10.30
CA GLU A 708 -33.65 9.29 -10.43
C GLU A 708 -34.40 9.50 -11.75
N THR A 709 -34.14 10.59 -12.48
CA THR A 709 -34.83 10.93 -13.73
C THR A 709 -33.99 10.70 -15.00
N GLY A 710 -32.71 10.36 -14.87
CA GLY A 710 -31.82 10.12 -16.03
C GLY A 710 -31.49 11.38 -16.86
N ASP A 711 -31.75 12.57 -16.33
CA ASP A 711 -31.60 13.84 -17.04
C ASP A 711 -30.38 14.66 -16.58
N LYS A 712 -29.67 15.27 -17.55
CA LYS A 712 -28.45 16.07 -17.33
C LYS A 712 -28.79 17.56 -17.11
N CYS A 713 -28.40 18.10 -15.95
CA CYS A 713 -28.52 19.49 -15.45
C CYS A 713 -29.90 19.98 -14.95
N GLY A 714 -29.93 20.65 -13.79
CA GLY A 714 -31.16 21.23 -13.22
C GLY A 714 -30.94 22.41 -12.25
N ILE A 715 -31.66 23.50 -12.44
CA ILE A 715 -31.54 24.72 -11.64
C ILE A 715 -32.45 24.64 -10.41
N ARG A 716 -31.91 24.86 -9.21
CA ARG A 716 -32.67 24.89 -7.96
C ARG A 716 -32.91 26.32 -7.53
N VAL A 717 -34.16 26.73 -7.59
CA VAL A 717 -34.60 28.08 -7.22
C VAL A 717 -35.20 28.01 -5.82
N ILE A 718 -34.67 28.80 -4.90
CA ILE A 718 -35.21 28.94 -3.54
C ILE A 718 -35.81 30.33 -3.46
N THR A 719 -37.11 30.45 -3.24
CA THR A 719 -37.74 31.75 -2.95
C THR A 719 -37.93 31.87 -1.44
N LEU A 720 -37.59 33.03 -0.86
CA LEU A 720 -38.09 33.41 0.45
C LEU A 720 -39.01 34.62 0.28
N ALA A 721 -40.31 34.39 0.44
CA ALA A 721 -41.30 35.45 0.44
C ALA A 721 -41.58 35.86 1.89
N ASN A 722 -41.10 37.05 2.25
CA ASN A 722 -41.48 37.70 3.51
C ASN A 722 -42.77 38.47 3.29
N TYR A 723 -43.81 38.16 4.05
CA TYR A 723 -45.09 38.85 3.95
C TYR A 723 -45.70 39.12 5.33
N ASP A 724 -46.49 40.19 5.42
CA ASP A 724 -47.24 40.53 6.62
C ASP A 724 -48.53 39.68 6.66
N LYS A 725 -48.55 38.65 7.49
CA LYS A 725 -49.73 37.82 7.73
C LYS A 725 -50.58 38.49 8.80
N THR A 726 -51.81 38.85 8.42
CA THR A 726 -52.80 39.36 9.37
C THR A 726 -53.67 38.19 9.84
N VAL A 727 -53.47 37.73 11.08
CA VAL A 727 -54.30 36.69 11.69
C VAL A 727 -55.44 37.39 12.44
N LYS A 728 -56.68 37.03 12.09
CA LYS A 728 -57.90 37.46 12.80
C LYS A 728 -58.53 36.27 13.47
N GLN A 729 -58.57 36.27 14.79
CA GLN A 729 -59.33 35.30 15.58
C GLN A 729 -59.98 36.03 16.77
N ASP A 730 -61.29 35.79 16.95
CA ASP A 730 -62.10 36.34 18.05
C ASP A 730 -61.98 37.87 18.24
N GLY A 731 -61.95 38.62 17.13
CA GLY A 731 -61.92 40.09 17.15
C GLY A 731 -60.54 40.70 17.38
N VAL A 732 -59.50 39.89 17.61
CA VAL A 732 -58.10 40.36 17.72
C VAL A 732 -57.42 40.28 16.36
N VAL A 733 -56.77 41.38 15.94
CA VAL A 733 -56.00 41.47 14.70
C VAL A 733 -54.51 41.48 15.05
N ALA A 734 -53.80 40.38 14.77
CA ALA A 734 -52.35 40.31 14.94
C ALA A 734 -51.67 40.36 13.56
N LYS A 735 -50.71 41.27 13.39
CA LYS A 735 -49.82 41.29 12.22
C LYS A 735 -48.53 40.56 12.58
N ALA A 736 -48.25 39.45 11.89
CA ALA A 736 -47.01 38.70 12.03
C ALA A 736 -46.23 38.78 10.72
N LYS A 737 -44.91 38.94 10.80
CA LYS A 737 -44.03 38.72 9.65
C LYS A 737 -43.85 37.22 9.48
N SER A 738 -44.31 36.67 8.36
CA SER A 738 -44.15 35.26 8.01
C SER A 738 -43.22 35.16 6.80
N SER A 739 -42.45 34.09 6.76
CA SER A 739 -41.52 33.80 5.66
C SER A 739 -41.91 32.46 5.04
N ILE A 740 -42.29 32.46 3.78
CA ILE A 740 -42.51 31.21 3.03
C ILE A 740 -41.22 30.91 2.27
N LYS A 741 -40.66 29.72 2.52
CA LYS A 741 -39.61 29.16 1.69
C LYS A 741 -40.28 28.25 0.65
N VAL A 742 -40.21 28.63 -0.62
CA VAL A 742 -40.60 27.74 -1.72
C VAL A 742 -39.34 27.26 -2.43
N ILE A 743 -39.20 25.95 -2.58
CA ILE A 743 -38.11 25.38 -3.36
C ILE A 743 -38.71 24.86 -4.66
N TYR A 744 -38.28 25.45 -5.77
CA TYR A 744 -38.58 25.01 -7.12
C TYR A 744 -37.35 24.33 -7.73
N GLU A 745 -37.55 23.14 -8.27
CA GLU A 745 -36.48 22.39 -8.96
C GLU A 745 -36.84 22.29 -10.44
N VAL A 746 -35.97 22.83 -11.28
CA VAL A 746 -36.14 22.95 -12.73
C VAL A 746 -35.13 22.05 -13.42
N TYR A 747 -35.60 21.15 -14.29
CA TYR A 747 -34.74 20.18 -14.97
C TYR A 747 -34.73 20.43 -16.47
N ILE A 748 -33.58 20.22 -17.10
CA ILE A 748 -33.43 20.25 -18.55
C ILE A 748 -33.50 18.80 -19.05
N THR A 749 -34.62 18.44 -19.66
CA THR A 749 -34.83 17.07 -20.15
C THR A 749 -34.20 16.85 -21.53
N ASN A 750 -33.92 15.59 -21.89
CA ASN A 750 -33.41 15.20 -23.22
C ASN A 750 -34.29 15.59 -24.43
N LYS A 751 -35.46 16.19 -24.22
CA LYS A 751 -36.39 16.65 -25.28
C LYS A 751 -36.33 18.16 -25.57
N ASN A 752 -35.27 18.85 -25.16
CA ASN A 752 -35.16 20.32 -25.24
C ASN A 752 -36.27 21.08 -24.49
N ASN A 753 -36.96 20.43 -23.55
CA ASN A 753 -38.01 21.04 -22.74
C ASN A 753 -37.51 21.24 -21.31
N LEU A 754 -37.69 22.47 -20.80
CA LEU A 754 -37.63 22.77 -19.37
C LEU A 754 -38.83 22.13 -18.68
N VAL A 755 -38.60 21.30 -17.68
CA VAL A 755 -39.65 20.63 -16.90
C VAL A 755 -39.44 20.92 -15.41
N MET A 756 -40.46 21.45 -14.75
CA MET A 756 -40.51 21.60 -13.29
C MET A 756 -40.83 20.24 -12.68
N ALA A 757 -39.96 19.64 -11.86
CA ALA A 757 -40.22 18.30 -11.31
C ALA A 757 -40.76 18.27 -9.88
N THR A 758 -40.59 19.33 -9.09
CA THR A 758 -41.03 19.33 -7.69
C THR A 758 -41.35 20.73 -7.16
N ASP A 759 -42.55 20.89 -6.60
CA ASP A 759 -42.98 22.03 -5.78
C ASP A 759 -42.98 21.60 -4.31
N LYS A 760 -42.02 22.06 -3.50
CA LYS A 760 -42.04 21.86 -2.04
C LYS A 760 -42.31 23.18 -1.32
N TYR A 761 -43.42 23.23 -0.60
CA TYR A 761 -43.86 24.37 0.21
C TYR A 761 -43.51 24.18 1.68
N GLN A 762 -42.81 25.14 2.28
CA GLN A 762 -42.54 25.16 3.72
C GLN A 762 -42.71 26.58 4.27
N GLU A 763 -43.70 26.77 5.15
CA GLU A 763 -44.00 28.06 5.78
C GLU A 763 -43.32 28.14 7.15
N TYR A 764 -42.56 29.21 7.39
CA TYR A 764 -41.93 29.54 8.65
C TYR A 764 -42.56 30.82 9.22
N THR A 765 -42.84 30.84 10.52
CA THR A 765 -43.34 32.03 11.21
C THR A 765 -42.34 32.44 12.27
N ASP A 766 -41.68 33.59 12.08
CA ASP A 766 -40.73 34.10 13.06
C ASP A 766 -41.46 34.58 14.32
N ASN A 767 -40.97 34.11 15.46
CA ASN A 767 -41.33 34.43 16.84
C ASN A 767 -42.29 35.63 17.03
N LEU A 768 -43.54 35.34 17.42
CA LEU A 768 -44.45 36.30 18.04
C LEU A 768 -43.76 36.93 19.27
N LYS A 769 -43.27 38.18 19.14
CA LYS A 769 -42.90 38.99 20.31
C LYS A 769 -44.17 39.26 21.11
N MET A 770 -44.38 38.51 22.19
CA MET A 770 -45.48 38.72 23.13
C MET A 770 -45.34 40.11 23.77
N MET A 771 -46.24 41.03 23.41
CA MET A 771 -46.54 42.16 24.28
C MET A 771 -47.53 41.68 25.35
N LYS A 772 -47.13 41.87 26.60
CA LYS A 772 -47.88 41.54 27.81
C LYS A 772 -49.27 42.20 27.77
N VAL A 773 -50.33 41.40 27.77
CA VAL A 773 -51.70 41.86 28.03
C VAL A 773 -52.14 41.25 29.35
N ASP A 774 -52.52 42.11 30.28
CA ASP A 774 -53.00 41.70 31.59
C ASP A 774 -54.26 40.83 31.45
N THR A 775 -54.25 39.70 32.16
CA THR A 775 -55.32 38.70 32.30
C THR A 775 -55.56 37.76 31.09
N GLY A 776 -55.02 36.54 31.19
CA GLY A 776 -55.52 35.38 30.42
C GLY A 776 -54.46 34.62 29.62
N LEU A 777 -54.30 33.34 29.97
CA LEU A 777 -53.48 32.36 29.26
C LEU A 777 -54.06 32.10 27.84
N LEU A 778 -53.24 32.18 26.80
CA LEU A 778 -53.60 31.75 25.43
C LEU A 778 -52.66 30.60 25.01
N ILE A 779 -53.22 29.42 24.75
CA ILE A 779 -52.49 28.28 24.15
C ILE A 779 -52.71 28.33 22.65
N ALA A 780 -51.65 28.56 21.86
CA ALA A 780 -51.67 28.40 20.41
C ALA A 780 -50.93 27.11 20.02
N LYS A 781 -51.64 26.22 19.33
CA LYS A 781 -51.15 24.97 18.76
C LYS A 781 -50.33 25.29 17.51
N ILE A 782 -49.01 25.03 17.53
CA ILE A 782 -48.16 25.10 16.33
C ILE A 782 -48.14 23.72 15.67
N SER A 783 -48.77 23.61 14.51
CA SER A 783 -48.64 22.45 13.61
C SER A 783 -47.47 22.69 12.66
N ASN A 784 -46.46 21.80 12.77
CA ASN A 784 -45.34 21.49 11.85
C ASN A 784 -43.97 21.52 12.52
N VAL A 785 -43.71 20.49 13.34
CA VAL A 785 -42.35 20.00 13.61
C VAL A 785 -42.36 18.50 13.27
N MET A 786 -41.66 18.11 12.20
CA MET A 786 -41.26 16.71 12.03
C MET A 786 -40.06 16.46 12.95
N VAL A 787 -40.28 15.72 14.04
CA VAL A 787 -39.23 15.00 14.76
C VAL A 787 -39.23 13.58 14.20
N SER A 788 -38.13 13.13 13.59
CA SER A 788 -38.02 11.75 13.14
C SER A 788 -37.73 10.83 14.33
N PHE A 789 -38.60 9.86 14.58
CA PHE A 789 -38.25 8.64 15.29
C PHE A 789 -38.38 7.48 14.29
N SER A 790 -37.31 6.71 14.14
CA SER A 790 -37.26 5.49 13.34
C SER A 790 -37.93 4.34 14.11
N GLY A 791 -38.83 3.65 13.41
CA GLY A 791 -39.35 2.34 13.81
C GLY A 791 -40.66 2.37 14.59
N ILE A 792 -41.78 2.16 13.88
CA ILE A 792 -42.91 1.25 14.20
C ILE A 792 -43.94 1.38 13.06
N VAL A 793 -44.30 0.24 12.48
CA VAL A 793 -45.34 0.09 11.45
C VAL A 793 -46.72 0.20 12.10
N LEU A 794 -47.58 1.12 11.65
CA LEU A 794 -49.02 1.05 11.87
C LEU A 794 -49.79 1.44 10.61
N THR A 795 -50.59 0.50 10.12
CA THR A 795 -51.57 0.62 9.02
C THR A 795 -52.70 1.60 9.35
N PRO A 796 -53.35 2.20 8.33
CA PRO A 796 -54.39 3.21 8.55
C PRO A 796 -55.73 2.55 8.93
N VAL A 797 -56.41 3.09 9.94
CA VAL A 797 -57.83 2.83 10.19
C VAL A 797 -58.59 4.15 10.28
N SER A 798 -59.71 4.18 9.57
CA SER A 798 -60.66 5.26 9.32
C SER A 798 -61.42 5.78 10.54
N ASN A 799 -61.80 7.07 10.46
CA ASN A 799 -63.00 7.75 10.97
C ASN A 799 -63.71 7.19 12.23
N TYR A 800 -63.85 8.02 13.29
CA TYR A 800 -65.14 8.48 13.83
C TYR A 800 -64.95 9.57 14.91
N ASP A 801 -65.83 10.56 14.88
CA ASP A 801 -66.05 11.63 15.87
C ASP A 801 -66.74 11.11 17.14
N ILE A 802 -66.55 11.82 18.29
CA ILE A 802 -67.55 12.22 19.33
C ILE A 802 -66.82 12.63 20.65
N GLY A 803 -66.91 13.92 21.00
CA GLY A 803 -67.53 14.42 22.26
C GLY A 803 -66.80 14.42 23.62
N LEU A 804 -66.30 15.62 24.02
CA LEU A 804 -66.45 16.35 25.32
C LEU A 804 -66.11 15.69 26.69
N GLY A 805 -65.25 16.36 27.49
CA GLY A 805 -65.24 16.21 28.97
C GLY A 805 -64.02 16.72 29.76
N ILE A 806 -64.09 17.97 30.22
CA ILE A 806 -63.20 18.85 31.02
C ILE A 806 -62.65 18.28 32.37
N ILE A 807 -61.47 18.78 32.81
CA ILE A 807 -61.00 19.24 34.16
C ILE A 807 -59.66 18.58 34.60
N LYS A 808 -58.49 19.24 34.51
CA LYS A 808 -57.83 20.22 35.42
C LYS A 808 -57.27 19.63 36.74
N ASP A 809 -55.93 19.52 36.87
CA ASP A 809 -55.08 20.34 37.77
C ASP A 809 -53.70 19.71 38.12
N VAL A 810 -52.74 20.61 38.31
CA VAL A 810 -51.43 20.51 39.00
C VAL A 810 -50.21 19.95 38.25
N LEU A 811 -49.64 20.85 37.46
CA LEU A 811 -48.21 21.13 37.36
C LEU A 811 -47.60 21.34 38.77
N ILE A 812 -46.55 20.60 39.15
CA ILE A 812 -45.40 21.01 40.01
C ILE A 812 -44.44 19.82 40.11
N GLY A 813 -43.16 20.03 39.78
CA GLY A 813 -42.05 19.26 40.38
C GLY A 813 -41.24 18.32 39.49
N VAL A 814 -40.68 18.79 38.36
CA VAL A 814 -39.48 18.14 37.76
C VAL A 814 -38.46 19.20 37.30
N ILE A 815 -38.10 20.08 38.23
CA ILE A 815 -36.77 20.69 38.26
C ILE A 815 -36.20 20.33 39.62
N VAL A 816 -34.96 19.84 39.63
CA VAL A 816 -34.20 19.26 40.76
C VAL A 816 -34.38 17.75 40.94
N PHE A 817 -33.78 16.94 40.05
CA PHE A 817 -32.94 15.82 40.48
C PHE A 817 -32.04 15.31 39.32
N LEU A 818 -31.15 16.17 38.82
CA LEU A 818 -29.87 15.69 38.27
C LEU A 818 -28.91 15.56 39.46
N ALA A 819 -28.78 14.36 40.00
CA ALA A 819 -27.59 13.83 40.70
C ALA A 819 -27.98 12.49 41.34
N TRP A 820 -27.16 11.45 41.13
CA TRP A 820 -27.41 10.01 41.38
C TRP A 820 -28.19 9.35 40.24
N VAL A 821 -27.63 8.44 39.43
CA VAL A 821 -26.71 7.34 39.76
C VAL A 821 -25.78 7.07 38.58
N ALA A 822 -24.47 7.21 38.80
CA ALA A 822 -23.48 6.30 38.22
C ALA A 822 -23.30 5.17 39.24
N ILE A 823 -23.47 3.91 38.82
CA ILE A 823 -22.89 2.66 39.35
C ILE A 823 -23.37 1.51 38.45
N ALA A 824 -22.41 0.80 37.84
CA ALA A 824 -22.49 -0.54 37.19
C ALA A 824 -23.45 -0.66 35.97
N PHE A 825 -23.02 -0.96 34.74
CA PHE A 825 -21.94 -1.82 34.21
C PHE A 825 -21.34 -1.22 32.94
#